data_AF-A0A2G5ESW3-F1
#
_entry.id   AF-A0A2G5ESW3-F1
#
_cell.length_a   1.000
_cell.length_b   1.000
_cell.length_c   1.000
_cell.angle_alpha   90.00
_cell.angle_beta   90.00
_cell.angle_gamma   90.00
#
_symmetry.space_group_name_H-M   'P 1'
#
loop_
_entity.id
_entity.type
_entity.pdbx_description
1 polymer ?
#
loop_
_entity_poly.entity_id
_entity_poly.type
_entity_poly.pdbx_seq_one_letter_code
_entity_poly.pdbx_strand_id
1 'polypeptide(L)'
;MAEFMDLELQDGVRMPWNVFPGIKQEAANCVVPVSAIYTPLKEFANMQVVPYAPLRCRTCRSVLNPFSIVDFNAKIWICPFCFQRNHFPPHYQSITEENLPAELFVQYTTIEYESPSEKLSMPPVFLFLVDTCMIEEELGFLKSALSQAIGLLPDNSLVGLITFGTYVHVHELGYSHISKAYVFKGTKEVTKDQILEQMCFFVKKPKPPSGVIAGARDGLSQDSISRFLLPASECEFALNSVLEELQKDPWATPADQRATRCISTALNVAACLLGACVPGSGARIMAFVGGPSTEGPGAIVSKNLSEPIRSHKDLDKDSVPYYHKAVKFYEGLAKQLVNQGHVLDVFACALDQVGLAELKVAVERTGGLVVLAESFGHSVFKDSLRRVFQSSDHDLGLSFNGIFEVNCSKDIKVQGIIGPCASLEKKGPLCSETVIGQGNTVAWKMCGLDKDTSLCLVFDIVKKDSPEAIGQPTSNSFYLQFLTYYQHNNGQMRLRVTTLSRRWIAGPGSIQELIAGFDQEAAAVVMARLVSFKMESEADFDPIRWLDRSLIRICSRFGDYQKDSPSSFSLSPRFSIFPQFMFHLRRSQFVQVFNNSPDETAYFRMILNRENVANSVVMIQPSLISYKFHSAPEPALLDVAAIAADRILLLDSYFTVVIFHGATIAQWRKSGYQELEEHKMFAQLLRAPHDEADEICKERFPVPRLVICDQYGSQARFLLAKLNPSATYNSDAPPLPGGDVIFTDDVSFDVFLDHLQRLAVQ
;
A
#
# COMPACT_ATOMS: atom_id res chain seq x y z
N MET A 1 4.08 -19.68 -14.30
CA MET A 1 3.98 -18.79 -13.13
C MET A 1 5.34 -18.58 -12.49
N ALA A 2 6.12 -19.63 -12.20
CA ALA A 2 7.51 -19.52 -11.69
C ALA A 2 8.39 -18.50 -12.44
N GLU A 3 8.37 -18.51 -13.77
CA GLU A 3 9.11 -17.55 -14.62
C GLU A 3 8.84 -16.06 -14.28
N PHE A 4 7.59 -15.69 -13.94
CA PHE A 4 7.27 -14.29 -13.60
C PHE A 4 7.67 -13.95 -12.17
N MET A 5 7.65 -14.93 -11.26
CA MET A 5 8.19 -14.76 -9.92
C MET A 5 9.71 -14.56 -9.96
N ASP A 6 10.42 -15.27 -10.84
CA ASP A 6 11.86 -15.09 -11.03
C ASP A 6 12.20 -13.66 -11.49
N LEU A 7 11.42 -13.11 -12.43
CA LEU A 7 11.56 -11.71 -12.85
C LEU A 7 11.32 -10.72 -11.70
N GLU A 8 10.34 -11.02 -10.83
CA GLU A 8 10.05 -10.21 -9.66
C GLU A 8 11.13 -10.35 -8.57
N LEU A 9 11.73 -11.52 -8.42
CA LEU A 9 12.86 -11.76 -7.52
C LEU A 9 14.15 -11.10 -8.03
N GLN A 10 14.24 -10.79 -9.32
CA GLN A 10 15.37 -10.08 -9.90
C GLN A 10 15.21 -8.55 -9.79
N ASP A 11 14.04 -8.02 -10.18
CA ASP A 11 13.86 -6.58 -10.38
C ASP A 11 12.72 -5.96 -9.55
N GLY A 12 11.96 -6.75 -8.81
CA GLY A 12 10.80 -6.26 -8.05
C GLY A 12 9.65 -5.79 -8.94
N VAL A 13 9.54 -6.33 -10.16
CA VAL A 13 8.56 -5.92 -11.17
C VAL A 13 7.74 -7.10 -11.66
N ARG A 14 6.42 -6.93 -11.69
CA ARG A 14 5.46 -7.82 -12.36
C ARG A 14 4.65 -7.03 -13.39
N MET A 15 4.42 -7.58 -14.57
CA MET A 15 3.67 -6.93 -15.65
C MET A 15 2.60 -7.86 -16.18
N PRO A 16 1.35 -7.41 -16.41
CA PRO A 16 0.33 -8.22 -17.07
C PRO A 16 0.78 -8.73 -18.44
N TRP A 17 1.56 -7.92 -19.17
CA TRP A 17 2.11 -8.27 -20.47
C TRP A 17 3.64 -8.18 -20.42
N ASN A 18 4.34 -9.31 -20.47
CA ASN A 18 5.81 -9.34 -20.53
C ASN A 18 6.37 -9.19 -21.95
N VAL A 19 5.49 -9.02 -22.93
CA VAL A 19 5.80 -8.56 -24.29
C VAL A 19 4.79 -7.50 -24.66
N PHE A 20 5.21 -6.42 -25.32
CA PHE A 20 4.28 -5.33 -25.64
C PHE A 20 3.80 -5.41 -27.09
N PRO A 21 2.51 -5.14 -27.34
CA PRO A 21 1.98 -5.02 -28.70
C PRO A 21 2.70 -3.89 -29.43
N GLY A 22 3.06 -4.13 -30.68
CA GLY A 22 3.92 -3.27 -31.50
C GLY A 22 3.21 -2.03 -32.04
N ILE A 23 1.89 -1.94 -31.89
CA ILE A 23 1.07 -0.79 -32.31
C ILE A 23 -0.02 -0.45 -31.30
N LYS A 24 -0.41 0.83 -31.27
CA LYS A 24 -1.43 1.37 -30.36
C LYS A 24 -2.77 0.63 -30.43
N GLN A 25 -3.22 0.24 -31.62
CA GLN A 25 -4.50 -0.44 -31.80
C GLN A 25 -4.51 -1.84 -31.16
N GLU A 26 -3.43 -2.60 -31.30
CA GLU A 26 -3.29 -3.90 -30.63
C GLU A 26 -3.23 -3.75 -29.11
N ALA A 27 -2.55 -2.70 -28.60
CA ALA A 27 -2.56 -2.37 -27.18
C ALA A 27 -3.97 -2.14 -26.64
N ALA A 28 -4.80 -1.37 -27.35
CA ALA A 28 -6.19 -1.14 -26.96
C ALA A 28 -7.05 -2.43 -27.00
N ASN A 29 -6.71 -3.38 -27.87
CA ASN A 29 -7.39 -4.66 -27.98
C ASN A 29 -6.97 -5.68 -26.90
N CYS A 30 -5.87 -5.44 -26.17
CA CYS A 30 -5.45 -6.28 -25.05
C CYS A 30 -6.37 -6.14 -23.82
N VAL A 31 -7.18 -5.08 -23.75
CA VAL A 31 -8.12 -4.74 -22.66
C VAL A 31 -7.43 -4.44 -21.32
N VAL A 32 -6.66 -5.37 -20.77
CA VAL A 32 -5.76 -5.09 -19.65
C VAL A 32 -4.67 -4.15 -20.16
N PRO A 33 -4.50 -2.96 -19.57
CA PRO A 33 -3.55 -1.99 -20.10
C PRO A 33 -2.11 -2.47 -19.89
N VAL A 34 -1.23 -1.99 -20.75
CA VAL A 34 0.21 -2.14 -20.57
C VAL A 34 0.62 -1.42 -19.29
N SER A 35 1.14 -2.17 -18.33
CA SER A 35 1.34 -1.71 -16.96
C SER A 35 2.40 -2.53 -16.23
N ALA A 36 2.84 -2.02 -15.08
CA ALA A 36 3.78 -2.69 -14.20
C ALA A 36 3.42 -2.46 -12.73
N ILE A 37 3.39 -3.52 -11.93
CA ILE A 37 3.46 -3.45 -10.47
C ILE A 37 4.94 -3.46 -10.08
N TYR A 38 5.42 -2.37 -9.51
CA TYR A 38 6.83 -2.18 -9.14
C TYR A 38 6.98 -1.93 -7.65
N THR A 39 7.86 -2.69 -7.01
CA THR A 39 8.20 -2.56 -5.59
C THR A 39 9.56 -1.88 -5.46
N PRO A 40 9.64 -0.55 -5.26
CA PRO A 40 10.89 0.17 -5.39
C PRO A 40 11.95 -0.31 -4.43
N LEU A 41 11.58 -0.61 -3.18
CA LEU A 41 12.54 -0.98 -2.14
C LEU A 41 12.58 -2.48 -1.84
N LYS A 42 12.15 -3.33 -2.80
CA LYS A 42 12.23 -4.79 -2.62
C LYS A 42 13.63 -5.22 -2.17
N GLU A 43 13.68 -6.04 -1.15
CA GLU A 43 14.94 -6.59 -0.66
C GLU A 43 15.37 -7.77 -1.54
N PHE A 44 16.67 -7.79 -1.89
CA PHE A 44 17.28 -8.88 -2.62
C PHE A 44 18.49 -9.37 -1.85
N ALA A 45 18.65 -10.69 -1.74
CA ALA A 45 19.74 -11.31 -0.97
C ALA A 45 21.14 -10.83 -1.40
N ASN A 46 21.32 -10.52 -2.68
CA ASN A 46 22.59 -10.06 -3.25
C ASN A 46 22.47 -8.67 -3.90
N MET A 47 21.74 -7.74 -3.26
CA MET A 47 21.60 -6.37 -3.78
C MET A 47 22.97 -5.68 -3.84
N GLN A 48 23.36 -5.23 -5.03
CA GLN A 48 24.61 -4.49 -5.21
C GLN A 48 24.41 -3.02 -4.80
N VAL A 49 25.10 -2.61 -3.73
CA VAL A 49 25.18 -1.21 -3.29
C VAL A 49 26.56 -0.66 -3.64
N VAL A 50 26.61 0.42 -4.44
CA VAL A 50 27.87 1.04 -4.87
C VAL A 50 28.10 2.41 -4.21
N PRO A 51 29.30 2.69 -3.68
CA PRO A 51 29.58 3.87 -2.87
C PRO A 51 29.97 5.10 -3.72
N TYR A 52 29.26 5.34 -4.82
CA TYR A 52 29.53 6.45 -5.73
C TYR A 52 28.25 6.94 -6.42
N ALA A 53 28.34 8.14 -7.02
CA ALA A 53 27.22 8.73 -7.73
C ALA A 53 26.99 8.06 -9.10
N PRO A 54 25.72 7.93 -9.55
CA PRO A 54 25.37 7.34 -10.83
C PRO A 54 25.81 8.19 -12.03
N LEU A 55 26.25 7.55 -13.11
CA LEU A 55 26.46 8.22 -14.39
C LEU A 55 25.12 8.47 -15.10
N ARG A 56 24.84 9.73 -15.41
CA ARG A 56 23.60 10.14 -16.10
C ARG A 56 23.86 10.59 -17.52
N CYS A 57 22.95 10.24 -18.42
CA CYS A 57 22.94 10.75 -19.79
C CYS A 57 22.80 12.27 -19.79
N ARG A 58 23.59 12.95 -20.62
CA ARG A 58 23.62 14.42 -20.69
C ARG A 58 22.32 15.03 -21.22
N THR A 59 21.57 14.26 -22.03
CA THR A 59 20.33 14.73 -22.68
C THR A 59 19.09 14.33 -21.90
N CYS A 60 18.86 13.03 -21.72
CA CYS A 60 17.62 12.53 -21.11
C CYS A 60 17.70 12.25 -19.61
N ARG A 61 18.89 12.39 -18.99
CA ARG A 61 19.14 12.18 -17.56
C ARG A 61 18.91 10.75 -17.04
N SER A 62 18.61 9.78 -17.91
CA SER A 62 18.63 8.35 -17.61
C SER A 62 19.99 7.90 -17.13
N VAL A 63 20.02 6.91 -16.23
CA VAL A 63 21.24 6.38 -15.62
C VAL A 63 21.87 5.31 -16.52
N LEU A 64 23.20 5.25 -16.54
CA LEU A 64 23.98 4.18 -17.15
C LEU A 64 23.49 2.82 -16.62
N ASN A 65 23.38 1.84 -17.50
CA ASN A 65 22.77 0.55 -17.19
C ASN A 65 23.29 -0.52 -18.16
N PRO A 66 23.03 -1.82 -17.90
CA PRO A 66 23.60 -2.91 -18.69
C PRO A 66 23.20 -2.93 -20.17
N PHE A 67 22.15 -2.20 -20.57
CA PHE A 67 21.70 -2.10 -21.96
C PHE A 67 22.37 -0.94 -22.73
N SER A 68 23.27 -0.20 -22.09
CA SER A 68 24.02 0.87 -22.74
C SER A 68 25.14 0.30 -23.61
N ILE A 69 25.25 0.76 -24.86
CA ILE A 69 26.33 0.33 -25.75
C ILE A 69 27.60 1.11 -25.39
N VAL A 70 28.68 0.40 -25.10
CA VAL A 70 29.97 0.99 -24.73
C VAL A 70 30.96 0.87 -25.89
N ASP A 71 31.62 1.98 -26.22
CA ASP A 71 32.81 2.01 -27.05
C ASP A 71 34.03 2.21 -26.14
N PHE A 72 34.73 1.12 -25.87
CA PHE A 72 35.89 1.08 -24.98
C PHE A 72 37.11 1.81 -25.55
N ASN A 73 37.19 2.00 -26.87
CA ASN A 73 38.30 2.70 -27.51
C ASN A 73 38.11 4.21 -27.39
N ALA A 74 36.92 4.70 -27.75
CA ALA A 74 36.58 6.11 -27.65
C ALA A 74 36.22 6.56 -26.22
N LYS A 75 36.09 5.62 -25.27
CA LYS A 75 35.64 5.87 -23.89
C LYS A 75 34.31 6.62 -23.86
N ILE A 76 33.35 6.15 -24.64
CA ILE A 76 31.99 6.68 -24.68
C ILE A 76 30.96 5.56 -24.44
N TRP A 77 29.77 5.96 -23.98
CA TRP A 77 28.60 5.09 -23.92
C TRP A 77 27.40 5.75 -24.60
N ILE A 78 26.56 4.92 -25.22
CA ILE A 78 25.37 5.32 -25.94
C ILE A 78 24.15 4.98 -25.07
N CYS A 79 23.39 6.00 -24.73
CA CYS A 79 22.19 5.83 -23.91
C CYS A 79 21.11 5.06 -24.69
N PRO A 80 20.51 3.97 -24.14
CA PRO A 80 19.52 3.16 -24.85
C PRO A 80 18.18 3.88 -25.07
N PHE A 81 17.91 4.95 -24.31
CA PHE A 81 16.65 5.70 -24.37
C PHE A 81 16.64 6.79 -25.45
N CYS A 82 17.73 7.55 -25.56
CA CYS A 82 17.80 8.71 -26.47
C CYS A 82 18.91 8.61 -27.52
N PHE A 83 19.71 7.55 -27.51
CA PHE A 83 20.86 7.31 -28.39
C PHE A 83 21.96 8.39 -28.33
N GLN A 84 21.93 9.24 -27.30
CA GLN A 84 22.98 10.22 -27.05
C GLN A 84 24.30 9.49 -26.75
N ARG A 85 25.38 9.91 -27.42
CA ARG A 85 26.76 9.55 -27.07
C ARG A 85 27.20 10.39 -25.87
N ASN A 86 27.67 9.73 -24.82
CA ASN A 86 28.13 10.37 -23.58
C ASN A 86 29.58 9.93 -23.33
N HIS A 87 30.46 10.87 -23.00
CA HIS A 87 31.83 10.52 -22.58
C HIS A 87 31.82 10.03 -21.14
N PHE A 88 32.61 8.98 -20.88
CA PHE A 88 32.93 8.57 -19.52
C PHE A 88 33.76 9.66 -18.81
N PRO A 89 33.56 9.88 -17.50
CA PRO A 89 34.40 10.79 -16.73
C PRO A 89 35.80 10.19 -16.47
N PRO A 90 36.78 11.00 -16.02
CA PRO A 90 38.17 10.55 -15.85
C PRO A 90 38.35 9.31 -14.96
N HIS A 91 37.53 9.13 -13.92
CA HIS A 91 37.61 7.97 -13.03
C HIS A 91 37.15 6.65 -13.68
N TYR A 92 36.58 6.69 -14.89
CA TYR A 92 36.25 5.52 -15.72
C TYR A 92 37.28 5.28 -16.83
N GLN A 93 38.43 5.96 -16.82
CA GLN A 93 39.42 5.87 -17.91
C GLN A 93 39.96 4.45 -18.14
N SER A 94 40.00 3.63 -17.09
CA SER A 94 40.45 2.22 -17.13
C SER A 94 39.39 1.23 -17.60
N ILE A 95 38.20 1.68 -18.02
CA ILE A 95 37.12 0.78 -18.47
C ILE A 95 37.55 -0.04 -19.69
N THR A 96 37.36 -1.35 -19.62
CA THR A 96 37.58 -2.33 -20.71
C THR A 96 36.51 -3.42 -20.64
N GLU A 97 36.49 -4.33 -21.61
CA GLU A 97 35.58 -5.50 -21.58
C GLU A 97 35.78 -6.37 -20.32
N GLU A 98 37.01 -6.45 -19.81
CA GLU A 98 37.36 -7.23 -18.61
C GLU A 98 37.24 -6.42 -17.30
N ASN A 99 37.20 -5.09 -17.40
CA ASN A 99 37.12 -4.18 -16.26
C ASN A 99 35.89 -3.28 -16.38
N LEU A 100 34.72 -3.88 -16.10
CA LEU A 100 33.44 -3.19 -16.13
C LEU A 100 33.07 -2.61 -14.76
N PRO A 101 32.50 -1.40 -14.72
CA PRO A 101 31.83 -0.88 -13.54
C PRO A 101 30.57 -1.71 -13.25
N ALA A 102 30.10 -1.67 -12.00
CA ALA A 102 29.05 -2.56 -11.54
C ALA A 102 27.76 -2.44 -12.38
N GLU A 103 27.33 -1.21 -12.67
CA GLU A 103 26.10 -0.92 -13.41
C GLU A 103 26.08 -1.37 -14.88
N LEU A 104 27.18 -1.92 -15.39
CA LEU A 104 27.25 -2.52 -16.72
C LEU A 104 27.23 -4.05 -16.71
N PHE A 105 27.31 -4.70 -15.53
CA PHE A 105 27.12 -6.15 -15.46
C PHE A 105 25.68 -6.52 -15.81
N VAL A 106 25.50 -7.50 -16.68
CA VAL A 106 24.20 -7.91 -17.24
C VAL A 106 23.22 -8.37 -16.15
N GLN A 107 23.73 -8.91 -15.04
CA GLN A 107 22.94 -9.31 -13.88
C GLN A 107 22.49 -8.15 -12.99
N TYR A 108 23.10 -6.96 -13.08
CA TYR A 108 22.76 -5.79 -12.26
C TYR A 108 21.79 -4.87 -12.99
N THR A 109 20.65 -5.43 -13.42
CA THR A 109 19.50 -4.68 -13.94
C THR A 109 18.87 -3.80 -12.86
N THR A 110 18.96 -4.25 -11.61
CA THR A 110 18.64 -3.46 -10.41
C THR A 110 19.91 -3.25 -9.58
N ILE A 111 20.23 -2.00 -9.27
CA ILE A 111 21.41 -1.59 -8.50
C ILE A 111 21.08 -0.38 -7.61
N GLU A 112 21.76 -0.26 -6.47
CA GLU A 112 21.61 0.86 -5.55
C GLU A 112 22.90 1.66 -5.44
N TYR A 113 22.79 2.98 -5.53
CA TYR A 113 23.89 3.91 -5.37
C TYR A 113 23.78 4.59 -4.01
N GLU A 114 24.85 4.56 -3.23
CA GLU A 114 24.99 5.34 -2.02
C GLU A 114 25.78 6.61 -2.36
N SER A 115 25.12 7.76 -2.24
CA SER A 115 25.79 9.03 -2.54
C SER A 115 26.82 9.33 -1.43
N PRO A 116 28.11 9.51 -1.75
CA PRO A 116 29.08 10.01 -0.78
C PRO A 116 28.74 11.46 -0.46
N SER A 117 27.93 11.67 0.58
CA SER A 117 27.53 12.99 1.07
C SER A 117 28.28 13.29 2.36
N GLU A 118 28.98 14.41 2.40
CA GLU A 118 29.61 14.95 3.62
C GLU A 118 28.60 15.63 4.58
N LYS A 119 27.35 15.81 4.16
CA LYS A 119 26.31 16.42 5.02
C LYS A 119 25.85 15.42 6.08
N LEU A 120 25.89 15.84 7.34
CA LEU A 120 25.27 15.13 8.46
C LEU A 120 23.83 14.76 8.10
N SER A 121 23.54 13.46 8.13
CA SER A 121 22.18 12.99 7.93
C SER A 121 21.32 13.38 9.13
N MET A 122 20.12 13.86 8.86
CA MET A 122 19.13 14.07 9.90
C MET A 122 18.48 12.73 10.25
N PRO A 123 18.47 12.33 11.54
CA PRO A 123 17.77 11.13 11.96
C PRO A 123 16.26 11.23 11.67
N PRO A 124 15.56 10.09 11.53
CA PRO A 124 14.13 10.08 11.35
C PRO A 124 13.42 10.71 12.54
N VAL A 125 12.28 11.36 12.28
CA VAL A 125 11.45 11.99 13.31
C VAL A 125 10.12 11.25 13.46
N PHE A 126 9.73 10.94 14.70
CA PHE A 126 8.45 10.35 15.04
C PHE A 126 7.69 11.28 16.00
N LEU A 127 6.59 11.85 15.52
CA LEU A 127 5.72 12.72 16.30
C LEU A 127 4.45 11.95 16.67
N PHE A 128 4.35 11.53 17.93
CA PHE A 128 3.18 10.85 18.46
C PHE A 128 2.04 11.86 18.67
N LEU A 129 0.90 11.62 18.04
CA LEU A 129 -0.29 12.46 18.11
C LEU A 129 -1.43 11.64 18.75
N VAL A 130 -1.68 11.86 20.04
CA VAL A 130 -2.51 10.99 20.88
C VAL A 130 -3.84 11.64 21.22
N ASP A 131 -4.93 11.00 20.82
CA ASP A 131 -6.28 11.34 21.25
C ASP A 131 -6.51 11.00 22.74
N THR A 132 -7.14 11.90 23.48
CA THR A 132 -7.53 11.68 24.89
C THR A 132 -9.04 11.61 25.09
N CYS A 133 -9.84 11.73 24.03
CA CYS A 133 -11.31 11.65 24.07
C CYS A 133 -11.84 10.21 24.02
N MET A 134 -11.23 9.29 24.77
CA MET A 134 -11.59 7.86 24.84
C MET A 134 -11.88 7.41 26.29
N ILE A 135 -12.40 6.20 26.47
CA ILE A 135 -12.57 5.63 27.81
C ILE A 135 -11.22 5.26 28.43
N GLU A 136 -11.15 5.20 29.76
CA GLU A 136 -9.88 4.97 30.49
C GLU A 136 -9.21 3.65 30.11
N GLU A 137 -9.99 2.60 29.86
CA GLU A 137 -9.49 1.29 29.44
C GLU A 137 -8.74 1.36 28.09
N GLU A 138 -9.36 1.98 27.08
CA GLU A 138 -8.76 2.20 25.76
C GLU A 138 -7.50 3.07 25.85
N LEU A 139 -7.55 4.14 26.66
CA LEU A 139 -6.38 4.99 26.89
C LEU A 139 -5.25 4.20 27.59
N GLY A 140 -5.60 3.30 28.52
CA GLY A 140 -4.66 2.41 29.18
C GLY A 140 -3.97 1.45 28.22
N PHE A 141 -4.72 0.82 27.30
CA PHE A 141 -4.15 -0.01 26.25
C PHE A 141 -3.23 0.77 25.32
N LEU A 142 -3.65 1.97 24.90
CA LEU A 142 -2.84 2.83 24.06
C LEU A 142 -1.54 3.25 24.76
N LYS A 143 -1.61 3.70 26.02
CA LYS A 143 -0.42 4.05 26.83
C LYS A 143 0.57 2.89 26.89
N SER A 144 0.09 1.68 27.20
CA SER A 144 0.93 0.48 27.27
C SER A 144 1.62 0.17 25.92
N ALA A 145 0.87 0.27 24.82
CA ALA A 145 1.42 0.04 23.49
C ALA A 145 2.44 1.11 23.07
N LEU A 146 2.19 2.39 23.40
CA LEU A 146 3.11 3.49 23.15
C LEU A 146 4.40 3.35 23.96
N SER A 147 4.32 3.03 25.25
CA SER A 147 5.50 2.77 26.08
C SER A 147 6.34 1.62 25.51
N GLN A 148 5.71 0.55 25.03
CA GLN A 148 6.43 -0.52 24.34
C GLN A 148 7.08 -0.03 23.04
N ALA A 149 6.37 0.74 22.21
CA ALA A 149 6.89 1.27 20.96
C ALA A 149 8.08 2.23 21.18
N ILE A 150 8.03 3.06 22.22
CA ILE A 150 9.11 3.98 22.58
C ILE A 150 10.39 3.23 22.93
N GLY A 151 10.28 2.12 23.69
CA GLY A 151 11.43 1.27 24.02
C GLY A 151 12.04 0.52 22.83
N LEU A 152 11.39 0.55 21.66
CA LEU A 152 11.88 -0.06 20.41
C LEU A 152 12.42 0.99 19.41
N LEU A 153 12.30 2.28 19.71
CA LEU A 153 12.79 3.34 18.82
C LEU A 153 14.32 3.29 18.72
N PRO A 154 14.90 3.56 17.53
CA PRO A 154 16.35 3.76 17.44
C PRO A 154 16.78 4.99 18.24
N ASP A 155 17.82 4.86 19.06
CA ASP A 155 18.30 5.86 20.03
C ASP A 155 18.42 7.29 19.49
N ASN A 156 18.87 7.43 18.24
CA ASN A 156 19.13 8.73 17.60
C ASN A 156 17.89 9.34 16.93
N SER A 157 16.78 8.62 16.85
CA SER A 157 15.53 9.12 16.25
C SER A 157 14.98 10.27 17.07
N LEU A 158 14.52 11.33 16.42
CA LEU A 158 13.89 12.44 17.13
C LEU A 158 12.44 12.11 17.44
N VAL A 159 12.02 12.37 18.68
CA VAL A 159 10.69 12.09 19.18
C VAL A 159 10.03 13.37 19.65
N GLY A 160 8.75 13.52 19.34
CA GLY A 160 7.89 14.55 19.90
C GLY A 160 6.54 13.97 20.31
N LEU A 161 5.82 14.70 21.17
CA LEU A 161 4.49 14.32 21.64
C LEU A 161 3.51 15.49 21.53
N ILE A 162 2.36 15.21 20.94
CA ILE A 162 1.18 16.07 20.98
C ILE A 162 0.01 15.22 21.49
N THR A 163 -0.70 15.70 22.50
CA THR A 163 -1.96 15.09 22.95
C THR A 163 -3.11 16.02 22.58
N PHE A 164 -4.28 15.48 22.29
CA PHE A 164 -5.41 16.30 21.92
C PHE A 164 -6.75 15.71 22.36
N GLY A 165 -7.70 16.60 22.59
CA GLY A 165 -9.10 16.29 22.85
C GLY A 165 -9.94 17.48 22.41
N THR A 166 -10.48 18.22 23.37
CA THR A 166 -11.11 19.53 23.12
C THR A 166 -10.08 20.60 22.72
N TYR A 167 -8.86 20.48 23.24
CA TYR A 167 -7.71 21.34 22.94
C TYR A 167 -6.55 20.50 22.40
N VAL A 168 -5.58 21.16 21.75
CA VAL A 168 -4.34 20.53 21.29
C VAL A 168 -3.21 20.95 22.23
N HIS A 169 -2.47 19.99 22.78
CA HIS A 169 -1.37 20.19 23.72
C HIS A 169 -0.06 19.73 23.08
N VAL A 170 0.86 20.66 22.83
CA VAL A 170 2.21 20.37 22.31
C VAL A 170 3.18 20.34 23.48
N HIS A 171 3.74 19.16 23.77
CA HIS A 171 4.58 18.93 24.95
C HIS A 171 6.03 19.35 24.70
N GLU A 172 6.62 20.09 25.63
CA GLU A 172 8.03 20.47 25.64
C GLU A 172 8.84 19.43 26.41
N LEU A 173 9.41 18.45 25.70
CA LEU A 173 10.16 17.34 26.29
C LEU A 173 11.56 17.76 26.78
N GLY A 174 12.13 18.85 26.25
CA GLY A 174 13.49 19.32 26.56
C GLY A 174 13.71 19.89 27.95
N TYR A 175 12.65 19.95 28.77
CA TYR A 175 12.70 20.49 30.11
C TYR A 175 12.21 19.46 31.13
N SER A 176 13.10 18.59 31.59
CA SER A 176 12.77 17.45 32.46
C SER A 176 12.36 17.82 33.90
N HIS A 177 12.56 19.06 34.34
CA HIS A 177 12.21 19.49 35.70
C HIS A 177 10.71 19.66 35.93
N ILE A 178 9.95 20.06 34.90
CA ILE A 178 8.49 20.19 34.98
C ILE A 178 7.88 19.93 33.60
N SER A 179 6.79 19.16 33.55
CA SER A 179 6.03 18.97 32.32
C SER A 179 5.42 20.31 31.88
N LYS A 180 5.77 20.76 30.66
CA LYS A 180 5.24 21.97 30.03
C LYS A 180 4.56 21.61 28.72
N ALA A 181 3.39 22.22 28.48
CA ALA A 181 2.69 22.06 27.22
C ALA A 181 2.13 23.40 26.71
N TYR A 182 2.18 23.59 25.40
CA TYR A 182 1.57 24.71 24.70
C TYR A 182 0.17 24.31 24.23
N VAL A 183 -0.83 25.11 24.59
CA VAL A 183 -2.24 24.75 24.37
C VAL A 183 -2.86 25.59 23.26
N PHE A 184 -3.37 24.93 22.23
CA PHE A 184 -4.08 25.56 21.11
C PHE A 184 -5.56 25.20 21.15
N LYS A 185 -6.41 26.16 20.80
CA LYS A 185 -7.87 25.96 20.79
C LYS A 185 -8.29 25.09 19.60
N GLY A 186 -8.95 23.96 19.86
CA GLY A 186 -9.36 22.99 18.84
C GLY A 186 -10.29 23.55 17.75
N THR A 187 -11.09 24.58 18.07
CA THR A 187 -12.03 25.21 17.12
C THR A 187 -11.37 26.11 16.07
N LYS A 188 -10.13 26.54 16.28
CA LYS A 188 -9.47 27.53 15.42
C LYS A 188 -8.39 26.87 14.59
N GLU A 189 -8.34 27.24 13.32
CA GLU A 189 -7.19 26.93 12.48
C GLU A 189 -5.96 27.70 12.99
N VAL A 190 -4.82 27.02 13.04
CA VAL A 190 -3.55 27.57 13.57
C VAL A 190 -2.55 27.68 12.43
N THR A 191 -2.04 28.87 12.16
CA THR A 191 -1.08 29.06 11.07
C THR A 191 0.36 28.77 11.50
N LYS A 192 1.26 28.51 10.55
CA LYS A 192 2.70 28.31 10.83
C LYS A 192 3.31 29.51 11.57
N ASP A 193 2.96 30.74 11.20
CA ASP A 193 3.48 31.93 11.89
C ASP A 193 2.97 32.04 13.34
N GLN A 194 1.70 31.68 13.58
CA GLN A 194 1.15 31.62 14.94
C GLN A 194 1.86 30.56 15.81
N ILE A 195 2.20 29.40 15.24
CA ILE A 195 3.02 28.38 15.92
C ILE A 195 4.38 28.95 16.30
N LEU A 196 5.07 29.58 15.34
CA LEU A 196 6.42 30.13 15.54
C LEU A 196 6.45 31.21 16.63
N GLU A 197 5.43 32.07 16.66
CA GLU A 197 5.26 33.12 17.66
C GLU A 197 4.92 32.55 19.04
N GLN A 198 3.86 31.73 19.14
CA GLN A 198 3.33 31.23 20.41
C GLN A 198 4.27 30.24 21.11
N MET A 199 5.05 29.46 20.34
CA MET A 199 6.09 28.57 20.88
C MET A 199 7.43 29.29 21.12
N CYS A 200 7.50 30.60 20.87
CA CYS A 200 8.64 31.45 21.16
C CYS A 200 9.93 31.06 20.41
N PHE A 201 9.83 30.56 19.18
CA PHE A 201 10.99 30.08 18.41
C PHE A 201 12.05 31.16 18.11
N PHE A 202 11.63 32.42 17.95
CA PHE A 202 12.50 33.56 17.57
C PHE A 202 12.67 34.62 18.67
N VAL A 203 12.32 34.32 19.93
CA VAL A 203 12.46 35.31 21.02
C VAL A 203 13.93 35.68 21.27
N LYS A 204 14.85 34.72 21.09
CA LYS A 204 16.29 34.92 21.31
C LYS A 204 17.06 35.40 20.07
N LYS A 205 16.54 35.16 18.86
CA LYS A 205 17.15 35.53 17.58
C LYS A 205 16.08 35.96 16.59
N PRO A 206 16.16 37.17 15.99
CA PRO A 206 15.14 37.64 15.07
C PRO A 206 15.05 36.74 13.83
N LYS A 207 13.82 36.58 13.32
CA LYS A 207 13.52 35.84 12.07
C LYS A 207 14.36 36.42 10.93
N PRO A 208 15.11 35.61 10.15
CA PRO A 208 15.89 36.12 9.04
C PRO A 208 14.99 36.80 7.99
N PRO A 209 15.40 37.93 7.39
CA PRO A 209 14.59 38.61 6.38
C PRO A 209 14.58 37.80 5.08
N SER A 210 13.40 37.30 4.71
CA SER A 210 13.04 36.56 3.48
C SER A 210 13.66 35.16 3.28
N GLY A 211 12.76 34.20 3.01
CA GLY A 211 13.01 32.78 2.87
C GLY A 211 13.73 32.42 1.58
N VAL A 212 14.76 31.58 1.73
CA VAL A 212 15.60 31.12 0.63
C VAL A 212 15.46 29.60 0.56
N ILE A 213 14.78 29.13 -0.49
CA ILE A 213 14.68 27.75 -0.97
C ILE A 213 13.76 26.82 -0.12
N ALA A 214 12.82 26.16 -0.79
CA ALA A 214 12.02 25.08 -0.21
C ALA A 214 12.95 23.99 0.36
N GLY A 215 12.84 23.70 1.66
CA GLY A 215 13.69 22.73 2.36
C GLY A 215 14.84 23.33 3.19
N ALA A 216 15.01 24.66 3.22
CA ALA A 216 15.87 25.30 4.21
C ALA A 216 15.11 25.46 5.55
N ARG A 217 15.75 25.14 6.67
CA ARG A 217 15.25 25.49 8.01
C ARG A 217 15.11 27.02 8.07
N ASP A 218 14.00 27.54 8.58
CA ASP A 218 13.71 28.99 8.69
C ASP A 218 14.60 29.70 9.73
N GLY A 219 15.91 29.43 9.76
CA GLY A 219 16.85 30.01 10.71
C GLY A 219 16.67 29.56 12.16
N LEU A 220 15.87 28.52 12.42
CA LEU A 220 15.69 27.96 13.77
C LEU A 220 17.00 27.36 14.30
N SER A 221 17.39 27.74 15.53
CA SER A 221 18.51 27.12 16.24
C SER A 221 18.16 25.70 16.66
N GLN A 222 19.18 24.83 16.71
CA GLN A 222 19.03 23.46 17.22
C GLN A 222 18.44 23.45 18.64
N ASP A 223 18.86 24.38 19.50
CA ASP A 223 18.31 24.56 20.86
C ASP A 223 16.80 24.86 20.89
N SER A 224 16.26 25.49 19.85
CA SER A 224 14.82 25.77 19.80
C SER A 224 14.03 24.53 19.35
N ILE A 225 14.64 23.72 18.49
CA ILE A 225 14.05 22.46 18.00
C ILE A 225 14.09 21.40 19.10
N SER A 226 15.21 21.27 19.82
CA SER A 226 15.41 20.28 20.89
C SER A 226 14.49 20.47 22.10
N ARG A 227 13.75 21.59 22.17
CA ARG A 227 12.67 21.76 23.14
C ARG A 227 11.52 20.78 22.90
N PHE A 228 11.20 20.51 21.64
CA PHE A 228 10.02 19.73 21.24
C PHE A 228 10.38 18.39 20.58
N LEU A 229 11.56 18.30 19.94
CA LEU A 229 12.02 17.11 19.23
C LEU A 229 13.39 16.70 19.77
N LEU A 230 13.45 15.60 20.50
CA LEU A 230 14.68 15.11 21.16
C LEU A 230 15.03 13.70 20.69
N PRO A 231 16.32 13.32 20.71
CA PRO A 231 16.71 11.93 20.56
C PRO A 231 15.93 11.03 21.55
N ALA A 232 15.49 9.86 21.09
CA ALA A 232 14.75 8.91 21.90
C ALA A 232 15.50 8.56 23.20
N SER A 233 16.82 8.38 23.11
CA SER A 233 17.70 8.11 24.26
C SER A 233 17.78 9.23 25.29
N GLU A 234 17.47 10.48 24.91
CA GLU A 234 17.52 11.64 25.80
C GLU A 234 16.17 11.96 26.46
N CYS A 235 15.06 11.50 25.87
CA CYS A 235 13.71 11.85 26.31
C CYS A 235 12.85 10.69 26.79
N GLU A 236 13.36 9.45 26.78
CA GLU A 236 12.62 8.25 27.19
C GLU A 236 11.93 8.40 28.55
N PHE A 237 12.65 8.88 29.58
CA PHE A 237 12.08 9.07 30.91
C PHE A 237 10.98 10.14 30.91
N ALA A 238 11.23 11.30 30.27
CA ALA A 238 10.27 12.40 30.24
C ALA A 238 9.00 11.99 29.48
N LEU A 239 9.15 11.28 28.36
CA LEU A 239 8.05 10.80 27.55
C LEU A 239 7.22 9.75 28.28
N ASN A 240 7.85 8.75 28.91
CA ASN A 240 7.13 7.76 29.71
C ASN A 240 6.42 8.39 30.91
N SER A 241 7.04 9.36 31.59
CA SER A 241 6.40 10.10 32.69
C SER A 241 5.11 10.80 32.22
N VAL A 242 5.16 11.51 31.07
CA VAL A 242 3.98 12.16 30.51
C VAL A 242 2.91 11.14 30.09
N LEU A 243 3.31 10.00 29.52
CA LEU A 243 2.36 8.94 29.16
C LEU A 243 1.71 8.30 30.39
N GLU A 244 2.48 8.01 31.44
CA GLU A 244 1.97 7.47 32.71
C GLU A 244 0.96 8.41 33.37
N GLU A 245 1.21 9.72 33.32
CA GLU A 245 0.30 10.76 33.84
C GLU A 245 -0.85 11.11 32.90
N LEU A 246 -0.85 10.63 31.65
CA LEU A 246 -1.89 10.96 30.67
C LEU A 246 -3.26 10.46 31.13
N GLN A 247 -4.24 11.37 31.13
CA GLN A 247 -5.62 11.14 31.51
C GLN A 247 -6.57 11.41 30.35
N LYS A 248 -7.81 10.94 30.49
CA LYS A 248 -8.91 11.28 29.59
C LYS A 248 -9.11 12.80 29.52
N ASP A 249 -9.53 13.30 28.36
CA ASP A 249 -9.92 14.70 28.17
C ASP A 249 -10.87 15.14 29.31
N PRO A 250 -10.54 16.20 30.07
CA PRO A 250 -11.24 16.53 31.31
C PRO A 250 -12.63 17.16 31.07
N TRP A 251 -12.97 17.46 29.82
CA TRP A 251 -14.23 18.10 29.45
C TRP A 251 -15.37 17.10 29.46
N ALA A 252 -16.41 17.40 30.24
CA ALA A 252 -17.59 16.56 30.33
C ALA A 252 -18.26 16.42 28.96
N THR A 253 -18.65 15.19 28.63
CA THR A 253 -19.41 14.87 27.42
C THR A 253 -20.84 14.52 27.83
N PRO A 254 -21.84 15.34 27.46
CA PRO A 254 -23.25 15.03 27.69
C PRO A 254 -23.64 13.66 27.09
N ALA A 255 -24.62 12.98 27.70
CA ALA A 255 -25.01 11.62 27.28
C ALA A 255 -25.59 11.54 25.85
N ASP A 256 -26.12 12.65 25.35
CA ASP A 256 -26.65 12.81 23.99
C ASP A 256 -25.61 13.31 22.98
N GLN A 257 -24.34 13.45 23.40
CA GLN A 257 -23.27 14.00 22.58
C GLN A 257 -22.04 13.09 22.50
N ARG A 258 -21.32 13.21 21.40
CA ARG A 258 -19.95 12.74 21.21
C ARG A 258 -18.99 13.69 21.91
N ALA A 259 -17.83 13.17 22.28
CA ALA A 259 -16.74 13.98 22.85
C ALA A 259 -16.28 15.05 21.85
N THR A 260 -15.86 16.21 22.38
CA THR A 260 -15.35 17.30 21.54
C THR A 260 -13.94 16.98 21.07
N ARG A 261 -13.80 16.55 19.82
CA ARG A 261 -12.54 16.07 19.27
C ARG A 261 -12.05 16.90 18.08
N CYS A 262 -10.84 17.45 18.19
CA CYS A 262 -10.28 18.37 17.19
C CYS A 262 -9.11 17.78 16.35
N ILE A 263 -9.29 16.57 15.79
CA ILE A 263 -8.25 15.84 15.03
C ILE A 263 -7.63 16.71 13.94
N SER A 264 -8.47 17.39 13.14
CA SER A 264 -8.00 18.25 12.05
C SER A 264 -7.05 19.35 12.53
N THR A 265 -7.35 19.96 13.67
CA THR A 265 -6.52 21.03 14.24
C THR A 265 -5.22 20.47 14.80
N ALA A 266 -5.28 19.32 15.47
CA ALA A 266 -4.11 18.63 16.02
C ALA A 266 -3.12 18.24 14.92
N LEU A 267 -3.61 17.68 13.81
CA LEU A 267 -2.81 17.35 12.63
C LEU A 267 -2.19 18.58 11.97
N ASN A 268 -2.95 19.68 11.86
CA ASN A 268 -2.43 20.93 11.30
C ASN A 268 -1.32 21.54 12.18
N VAL A 269 -1.49 21.53 13.52
CA VAL A 269 -0.45 21.96 14.47
C VAL A 269 0.81 21.09 14.31
N ALA A 270 0.65 19.77 14.23
CA ALA A 270 1.76 18.84 14.01
C ALA A 270 2.51 19.12 12.69
N ALA A 271 1.78 19.30 11.59
CA ALA A 271 2.36 19.62 10.29
C ALA A 271 3.06 20.99 10.28
N CYS A 272 2.53 21.99 10.97
CA CYS A 272 3.19 23.30 11.10
C CYS A 272 4.46 23.22 11.95
N LEU A 273 4.44 22.46 13.06
CA LEU A 273 5.59 22.25 13.94
C LEU A 273 6.74 21.56 13.18
N LEU A 274 6.46 20.42 12.55
CA LEU A 274 7.48 19.68 11.79
C LEU A 274 7.95 20.49 10.58
N GLY A 275 7.04 21.14 9.85
CA GLY A 275 7.38 22.01 8.72
C GLY A 275 8.20 23.24 9.09
N ALA A 276 8.26 23.62 10.37
CA ALA A 276 9.17 24.62 10.90
C ALA A 276 10.52 24.00 11.30
N CYS A 277 10.49 22.89 12.05
CA CYS A 277 11.68 22.30 12.67
C CYS A 277 12.56 21.50 11.69
N VAL A 278 11.95 20.68 10.85
CA VAL A 278 12.62 19.68 10.02
C VAL A 278 12.05 19.59 8.58
N PRO A 279 11.90 20.72 7.86
CA PRO A 279 11.42 20.67 6.48
C PRO A 279 12.40 19.90 5.59
N GLY A 280 11.88 19.01 4.74
CA GLY A 280 12.67 18.22 3.80
C GLY A 280 13.49 17.08 4.43
N SER A 281 13.26 16.76 5.71
CA SER A 281 13.80 15.57 6.39
C SER A 281 12.69 14.54 6.61
N GLY A 282 13.04 13.24 6.70
CA GLY A 282 12.08 12.20 7.00
C GLY A 282 11.42 12.37 8.37
N ALA A 283 10.12 12.64 8.39
CA ALA A 283 9.33 12.76 9.61
C ALA A 283 7.96 12.08 9.45
N ARG A 284 7.48 11.42 10.50
CA ARG A 284 6.17 10.78 10.57
C ARG A 284 5.33 11.39 11.69
N ILE A 285 4.12 11.81 11.34
CA ILE A 285 3.06 12.11 12.30
C ILE A 285 2.30 10.80 12.50
N MET A 286 2.32 10.26 13.72
CA MET A 286 1.61 9.02 14.06
C MET A 286 0.36 9.36 14.85
N ALA A 287 -0.78 9.38 14.18
CA ALA A 287 -2.06 9.74 14.78
C ALA A 287 -2.77 8.51 15.36
N PHE A 288 -3.02 8.53 16.67
CA PHE A 288 -3.77 7.50 17.39
C PHE A 288 -5.16 8.07 17.70
N VAL A 289 -6.19 7.58 17.00
CA VAL A 289 -7.53 8.17 17.00
C VAL A 289 -8.58 7.16 17.48
N GLY A 290 -9.31 7.51 18.54
CA GLY A 290 -10.37 6.68 19.13
C GLY A 290 -11.81 7.01 18.72
N GLY A 291 -12.06 7.48 17.49
CA GLY A 291 -13.35 8.11 17.11
C GLY A 291 -13.21 9.35 16.20
N PRO A 292 -14.34 9.90 15.68
CA PRO A 292 -14.32 10.90 14.60
C PRO A 292 -14.03 12.32 15.07
N SER A 293 -13.47 13.15 14.18
CA SER A 293 -13.32 14.59 14.44
C SER A 293 -14.70 15.25 14.50
N THR A 294 -15.05 15.89 15.61
CA THR A 294 -16.34 16.59 15.79
C THR A 294 -16.20 18.11 15.79
N GLU A 295 -14.97 18.60 15.78
CA GLU A 295 -14.64 20.01 15.87
C GLU A 295 -13.43 20.35 14.99
N GLY A 296 -13.30 21.62 14.62
CA GLY A 296 -12.23 22.11 13.75
C GLY A 296 -12.62 22.16 12.27
N PRO A 297 -11.70 22.63 11.41
CA PRO A 297 -11.96 22.85 9.99
C PRO A 297 -12.25 21.56 9.20
N GLY A 298 -11.79 20.41 9.69
CA GLY A 298 -12.03 19.09 9.10
C GLY A 298 -12.92 18.18 9.96
N ALA A 299 -13.96 18.73 10.59
CA ALA A 299 -14.95 17.93 11.31
C ALA A 299 -15.68 16.95 10.37
N ILE A 300 -15.86 15.71 10.83
CA ILE A 300 -16.45 14.57 10.11
C ILE A 300 -17.95 14.44 10.40
N VAL A 301 -18.35 14.75 11.63
CA VAL A 301 -19.73 14.64 12.12
C VAL A 301 -19.94 15.68 13.22
N SER A 302 -21.20 16.03 13.51
CA SER A 302 -21.50 16.87 14.66
C SER A 302 -21.33 16.11 15.99
N LYS A 303 -21.38 16.87 17.09
CA LYS A 303 -21.39 16.29 18.45
C LYS A 303 -22.69 15.55 18.73
N ASN A 304 -23.80 15.86 18.08
CA ASN A 304 -25.11 15.30 18.42
C ASN A 304 -25.20 13.81 18.01
N LEU A 305 -25.44 12.91 18.96
CA LEU A 305 -25.55 11.47 18.70
C LEU A 305 -26.78 11.10 17.86
N SER A 306 -27.82 11.95 17.82
CA SER A 306 -28.97 11.72 16.94
C SER A 306 -28.62 11.86 15.46
N GLU A 307 -27.50 12.53 15.14
CA GLU A 307 -26.97 12.64 13.79
C GLU A 307 -25.97 11.49 13.56
N PRO A 308 -26.26 10.54 12.65
CA PRO A 308 -25.37 9.42 12.40
C PRO A 308 -24.10 9.86 11.65
N ILE A 309 -23.04 9.06 11.75
CA ILE A 309 -21.89 9.19 10.87
C ILE A 309 -22.31 8.71 9.47
N ARG A 310 -21.86 9.41 8.41
CA ARG A 310 -22.21 9.09 7.02
C ARG A 310 -21.96 7.62 6.65
N SER A 311 -22.84 7.08 5.82
CA SER A 311 -22.75 5.77 5.16
C SER A 311 -22.51 5.92 3.65
N HIS A 312 -22.24 4.82 2.94
CA HIS A 312 -22.17 4.81 1.47
C HIS A 312 -23.46 5.33 0.83
N LYS A 313 -24.62 4.96 1.40
CA LYS A 313 -25.93 5.45 0.92
C LYS A 313 -26.07 6.96 1.03
N ASP A 314 -25.48 7.57 2.06
CA ASP A 314 -25.52 9.03 2.22
C ASP A 314 -24.59 9.70 1.21
N LEU A 315 -23.42 9.12 0.93
CA LEU A 315 -22.50 9.57 -0.12
C LEU A 315 -23.16 9.51 -1.51
N ASP A 316 -23.80 8.39 -1.84
CA ASP A 316 -24.49 8.19 -3.13
C ASP A 316 -25.63 9.20 -3.35
N LYS A 317 -26.30 9.59 -2.27
CA LYS A 317 -27.40 10.58 -2.28
C LYS A 317 -26.93 12.03 -2.06
N ASP A 318 -25.62 12.23 -1.96
CA ASP A 318 -24.99 13.51 -1.60
C ASP A 318 -25.59 14.16 -0.32
N SER A 319 -26.04 13.33 0.62
CA SER A 319 -26.62 13.75 1.90
C SER A 319 -25.55 13.83 2.99
N VAL A 320 -24.42 14.48 2.69
CA VAL A 320 -23.19 14.46 3.49
C VAL A 320 -22.69 15.86 3.87
N PRO A 321 -23.27 16.51 4.89
CA PRO A 321 -23.01 17.93 5.20
C PRO A 321 -21.56 18.25 5.59
N TYR A 322 -20.79 17.25 6.05
CA TYR A 322 -19.41 17.43 6.52
C TYR A 322 -18.35 16.93 5.53
N TYR A 323 -18.68 15.92 4.72
CA TYR A 323 -17.70 15.14 3.94
C TYR A 323 -16.85 16.00 3.00
N HIS A 324 -17.49 16.75 2.09
CA HIS A 324 -16.76 17.55 1.09
C HIS A 324 -15.83 18.60 1.70
N LYS A 325 -16.25 19.22 2.82
CA LYS A 325 -15.44 20.20 3.53
C LYS A 325 -14.25 19.55 4.22
N ALA A 326 -14.47 18.39 4.86
CA ALA A 326 -13.40 17.62 5.50
C ALA A 326 -12.38 17.10 4.49
N VAL A 327 -12.82 16.47 3.39
CA VAL A 327 -11.92 16.03 2.30
C VAL A 327 -11.06 17.18 1.79
N LYS A 328 -11.65 18.35 1.52
CA LYS A 328 -10.90 19.54 1.08
C LYS A 328 -9.85 20.01 2.08
N PHE A 329 -10.16 19.93 3.38
CA PHE A 329 -9.18 20.23 4.42
C PHE A 329 -8.02 19.24 4.40
N TYR A 330 -8.30 17.94 4.37
CA TYR A 330 -7.26 16.90 4.37
C TYR A 330 -6.45 16.87 3.07
N GLU A 331 -7.02 17.27 1.94
CA GLU A 331 -6.26 17.54 0.71
C GLU A 331 -5.25 18.68 0.87
N GLY A 332 -5.64 19.75 1.58
CA GLY A 332 -4.75 20.86 1.92
C GLY A 332 -3.60 20.40 2.81
N LEU A 333 -3.91 19.65 3.86
CA LEU A 333 -2.92 19.03 4.74
C LEU A 333 -1.98 18.10 3.96
N ALA A 334 -2.52 17.27 3.08
CA ALA A 334 -1.73 16.36 2.23
C ALA A 334 -0.71 17.13 1.40
N LYS A 335 -1.11 18.21 0.73
CA LYS A 335 -0.22 19.07 -0.06
C LYS A 335 0.89 19.66 0.80
N GLN A 336 0.56 20.13 2.01
CA GLN A 336 1.54 20.66 2.95
C GLN A 336 2.57 19.60 3.34
N LEU A 337 2.13 18.41 3.76
CA LEU A 337 3.02 17.32 4.17
C LEU A 337 3.89 16.81 3.02
N VAL A 338 3.33 16.67 1.82
CA VAL A 338 4.06 16.28 0.60
C VAL A 338 5.19 17.27 0.29
N ASN A 339 4.89 18.57 0.33
CA ASN A 339 5.89 19.62 0.10
C ASN A 339 6.99 19.62 1.16
N GLN A 340 6.66 19.24 2.39
CA GLN A 340 7.60 19.15 3.51
C GLN A 340 8.39 17.84 3.54
N GLY A 341 7.97 16.81 2.79
CA GLY A 341 8.57 15.47 2.85
C GLY A 341 8.14 14.64 4.05
N HIS A 342 7.00 14.98 4.69
CA HIS A 342 6.52 14.35 5.92
C HIS A 342 5.38 13.36 5.65
N VAL A 343 5.20 12.43 6.58
CA VAL A 343 4.26 11.31 6.49
C VAL A 343 3.15 11.44 7.52
N LEU A 344 1.94 11.04 7.16
CA LEU A 344 0.82 10.89 8.11
C LEU A 344 0.42 9.42 8.24
N ASP A 345 0.71 8.82 9.39
CA ASP A 345 0.20 7.51 9.77
C ASP A 345 -1.07 7.64 10.61
N VAL A 346 -2.03 6.74 10.42
CA VAL A 346 -3.29 6.72 11.15
C VAL A 346 -3.54 5.35 11.76
N PHE A 347 -3.50 5.29 13.08
CA PHE A 347 -3.90 4.15 13.90
C PHE A 347 -5.26 4.45 14.51
N ALA A 348 -6.31 3.93 13.87
CA ALA A 348 -7.70 4.15 14.24
C ALA A 348 -8.24 2.96 15.00
N CYS A 349 -8.67 3.18 16.26
CA CYS A 349 -9.26 2.15 17.10
C CYS A 349 -10.58 2.65 17.69
N ALA A 350 -11.70 2.24 17.10
CA ALA A 350 -13.03 2.63 17.56
C ALA A 350 -14.08 1.60 17.13
N LEU A 351 -15.16 1.50 17.90
CA LEU A 351 -16.31 0.65 17.56
C LEU A 351 -17.14 1.16 16.37
N ASP A 352 -16.99 2.44 16.02
CA ASP A 352 -17.65 3.12 14.92
C ASP A 352 -16.60 3.90 14.09
N GLN A 353 -17.02 4.49 12.98
CA GLN A 353 -16.15 5.19 12.04
C GLN A 353 -15.41 6.38 12.66
N VAL A 354 -14.18 6.64 12.20
CA VAL A 354 -13.30 7.72 12.66
C VAL A 354 -13.14 8.86 11.63
N GLY A 355 -13.66 8.69 10.42
CA GLY A 355 -13.44 9.61 9.31
C GLY A 355 -12.27 9.22 8.41
N LEU A 356 -11.87 7.95 8.41
CA LEU A 356 -10.76 7.46 7.59
C LEU A 356 -10.99 7.70 6.10
N ALA A 357 -12.24 7.68 5.64
CA ALA A 357 -12.57 8.03 4.25
C ALA A 357 -12.11 9.45 3.85
N GLU A 358 -12.22 10.42 4.76
CA GLU A 358 -11.78 11.80 4.52
C GLU A 358 -10.27 11.98 4.74
N LEU A 359 -9.69 11.27 5.73
CA LEU A 359 -8.25 11.31 5.99
C LEU A 359 -7.41 10.58 4.92
N LYS A 360 -8.02 9.61 4.21
CA LYS A 360 -7.39 8.75 3.19
C LYS A 360 -6.44 9.51 2.29
N VAL A 361 -6.87 10.66 1.76
CA VAL A 361 -6.08 11.44 0.79
C VAL A 361 -4.74 11.93 1.34
N ALA A 362 -4.66 12.24 2.64
CA ALA A 362 -3.42 12.65 3.29
C ALA A 362 -2.51 11.46 3.59
N VAL A 363 -3.08 10.32 3.99
CA VAL A 363 -2.33 9.09 4.24
C VAL A 363 -1.73 8.56 2.94
N GLU A 364 -2.54 8.36 1.89
CA GLU A 364 -2.07 7.82 0.61
C GLU A 364 -1.02 8.71 -0.06
N ARG A 365 -1.27 10.03 -0.14
CA ARG A 365 -0.34 10.94 -0.83
C ARG A 365 1.01 11.06 -0.15
N THR A 366 1.06 10.82 1.16
CA THR A 366 2.30 10.86 1.94
C THR A 366 2.94 9.49 2.13
N GLY A 367 2.27 8.41 1.73
CA GLY A 367 2.75 7.03 1.94
C GLY A 367 2.71 6.59 3.40
N GLY A 368 1.74 7.08 4.15
CA GLY A 368 1.51 6.69 5.54
C GLY A 368 1.00 5.27 5.72
N LEU A 369 1.19 4.76 6.93
CA LEU A 369 0.62 3.51 7.41
C LEU A 369 -0.80 3.75 7.90
N VAL A 370 -1.65 2.76 7.73
CA VAL A 370 -3.01 2.78 8.26
C VAL A 370 -3.31 1.47 8.97
N VAL A 371 -3.84 1.57 10.18
CA VAL A 371 -4.34 0.44 10.95
C VAL A 371 -5.74 0.78 11.42
N LEU A 372 -6.71 -0.07 11.12
CA LEU A 372 -8.10 0.06 11.54
C LEU A 372 -8.47 -1.14 12.42
N ALA A 373 -8.86 -0.87 13.66
CA ALA A 373 -9.30 -1.88 14.62
C ALA A 373 -10.46 -1.37 15.48
N GLU A 374 -11.08 -2.27 16.24
CA GLU A 374 -12.21 -1.95 17.13
C GLU A 374 -11.73 -1.36 18.48
N SER A 375 -10.50 -1.69 18.90
CA SER A 375 -9.94 -1.35 20.22
C SER A 375 -8.40 -1.31 20.16
N PHE A 376 -7.79 -0.40 20.92
CA PHE A 376 -6.34 -0.38 21.15
C PHE A 376 -5.87 -1.60 21.98
N GLY A 377 -6.80 -2.35 22.57
CA GLY A 377 -6.54 -3.61 23.25
C GLY A 377 -6.23 -4.77 22.32
N HIS A 378 -6.66 -4.71 21.05
CA HIS A 378 -6.56 -5.80 20.09
C HIS A 378 -5.15 -6.01 19.53
N SER A 379 -4.82 -7.26 19.20
CA SER A 379 -3.55 -7.65 18.57
C SER A 379 -3.31 -6.92 17.25
N VAL A 380 -4.36 -6.75 16.44
CA VAL A 380 -4.32 -5.99 15.18
C VAL A 380 -3.65 -4.63 15.36
N PHE A 381 -3.97 -3.89 16.44
CA PHE A 381 -3.30 -2.63 16.74
C PHE A 381 -1.93 -2.84 17.40
N LYS A 382 -1.88 -3.59 18.51
CA LYS A 382 -0.68 -3.71 19.34
C LYS A 382 0.50 -4.30 18.58
N ASP A 383 0.27 -5.37 17.84
CA ASP A 383 1.32 -6.08 17.12
C ASP A 383 1.71 -5.31 15.85
N SER A 384 0.75 -4.67 15.16
CA SER A 384 1.08 -3.75 14.05
C SER A 384 1.95 -2.59 14.52
N LEU A 385 1.61 -1.92 15.63
CA LEU A 385 2.42 -0.81 16.15
C LEU A 385 3.81 -1.28 16.57
N ARG A 386 3.91 -2.42 17.27
CA ARG A 386 5.20 -3.01 17.64
C ARG A 386 6.07 -3.22 16.40
N ARG A 387 5.49 -3.75 15.33
CA ARG A 387 6.19 -4.05 14.09
C ARG A 387 6.76 -2.84 13.36
N VAL A 388 6.18 -1.65 13.55
CA VAL A 388 6.72 -0.40 12.98
C VAL A 388 8.16 -0.16 13.43
N PHE A 389 8.49 -0.55 14.66
CA PHE A 389 9.78 -0.26 15.31
C PHE A 389 10.62 -1.49 15.62
N GLN A 390 10.06 -2.70 15.52
CA GLN A 390 10.77 -3.92 15.82
C GLN A 390 11.91 -4.17 14.81
N SER A 391 13.11 -4.36 15.33
CA SER A 391 14.25 -4.86 14.54
C SER A 391 14.21 -6.38 14.52
N SER A 392 13.68 -6.95 13.44
CA SER A 392 13.58 -8.40 13.19
C SER A 392 13.64 -8.68 11.70
N ASP A 393 13.67 -9.95 11.29
CA ASP A 393 13.59 -10.34 9.87
C ASP A 393 12.31 -9.79 9.17
N HIS A 394 11.32 -9.42 9.98
CA HIS A 394 10.00 -8.93 9.58
C HIS A 394 9.82 -7.41 9.77
N ASP A 395 10.91 -6.67 9.97
CA ASP A 395 10.87 -5.21 10.05
C ASP A 395 10.27 -4.57 8.78
N LEU A 396 9.71 -3.36 8.88
CA LEU A 396 9.16 -2.69 7.69
C LEU A 396 10.23 -2.06 6.80
N GLY A 397 11.45 -1.82 7.31
CA GLY A 397 12.48 -1.12 6.53
C GLY A 397 12.08 0.32 6.16
N LEU A 398 11.49 1.06 7.10
CA LEU A 398 10.94 2.40 6.84
C LEU A 398 11.98 3.35 6.23
N SER A 399 11.62 3.93 5.10
CA SER A 399 12.40 4.88 4.33
C SER A 399 11.60 6.15 4.07
N PHE A 400 12.31 7.24 3.75
CA PHE A 400 11.73 8.58 3.79
C PHE A 400 12.09 9.46 2.60
N ASN A 401 11.31 10.51 2.43
CA ASN A 401 11.59 11.66 1.58
C ASN A 401 11.91 11.30 0.11
N GLY A 402 11.34 10.20 -0.38
CA GLY A 402 11.59 9.62 -1.68
C GLY A 402 11.14 10.49 -2.85
N ILE A 403 11.83 10.34 -3.98
CA ILE A 403 11.45 10.82 -5.31
C ILE A 403 11.56 9.64 -6.26
N PHE A 404 10.46 9.31 -6.90
CA PHE A 404 10.37 8.27 -7.91
C PHE A 404 10.29 8.90 -9.30
N GLU A 405 11.15 8.50 -10.24
CA GLU A 405 11.12 8.94 -11.63
C GLU A 405 11.08 7.76 -12.60
N VAL A 406 10.40 7.93 -13.73
CA VAL A 406 10.28 6.93 -14.79
C VAL A 406 10.84 7.46 -16.10
N ASN A 407 11.80 6.73 -16.67
CA ASN A 407 12.26 6.91 -18.04
C ASN A 407 11.82 5.72 -18.90
N CYS A 408 11.43 5.96 -20.14
CA CYS A 408 11.03 4.90 -21.07
C CYS A 408 11.45 5.23 -22.50
N SER A 409 11.51 4.20 -23.36
CA SER A 409 11.69 4.38 -24.81
C SER A 409 10.64 5.33 -25.38
N LYS A 410 10.99 6.09 -26.43
CA LYS A 410 10.15 7.18 -27.00
C LYS A 410 8.75 6.74 -27.45
N ASP A 411 8.63 5.47 -27.83
CA ASP A 411 7.41 4.81 -28.29
C ASP A 411 6.44 4.42 -27.15
N ILE A 412 6.82 4.70 -25.91
CA ILE A 412 6.03 4.49 -24.70
C ILE A 412 5.82 5.85 -24.03
N LYS A 413 4.62 6.08 -23.50
CA LYS A 413 4.29 7.22 -22.64
C LYS A 413 3.75 6.73 -21.32
N VAL A 414 3.91 7.53 -20.27
CA VAL A 414 3.40 7.25 -18.93
C VAL A 414 2.03 7.90 -18.76
N GLN A 415 0.99 7.09 -18.53
CA GLN A 415 -0.37 7.58 -18.22
C GLN A 415 -0.49 8.03 -16.77
N GLY A 416 0.19 7.34 -15.85
CA GLY A 416 0.30 7.72 -14.45
C GLY A 416 0.52 6.54 -13.52
N ILE A 417 0.34 6.80 -12.22
CA ILE A 417 0.54 5.83 -11.13
C ILE A 417 -0.72 5.72 -10.26
N ILE A 418 -1.08 4.49 -9.89
CA ILE A 418 -1.99 4.19 -8.78
C ILE A 418 -1.18 3.59 -7.64
N GLY A 419 -1.08 4.31 -6.53
CA GLY A 419 -0.30 3.91 -5.35
C GLY A 419 0.03 5.08 -4.42
N PRO A 420 0.73 4.79 -3.30
CA PRO A 420 1.06 5.76 -2.25
C PRO A 420 2.17 6.72 -2.66
N CYS A 421 1.82 7.75 -3.42
CA CYS A 421 2.74 8.80 -3.86
C CYS A 421 2.01 10.12 -4.09
N ALA A 422 2.73 11.18 -4.44
CA ALA A 422 2.15 12.46 -4.87
C ALA A 422 2.84 12.95 -6.15
N SER A 423 2.07 13.36 -7.17
CA SER A 423 2.64 13.95 -8.40
C SER A 423 3.54 15.15 -8.10
N LEU A 424 4.73 15.20 -8.72
CA LEU A 424 5.61 16.37 -8.72
C LEU A 424 5.35 17.31 -9.91
N GLU A 425 4.32 17.03 -10.71
CA GLU A 425 3.90 17.85 -11.85
C GLU A 425 5.03 18.12 -12.88
N LYS A 426 6.05 17.24 -12.90
CA LYS A 426 7.15 17.25 -13.85
C LYS A 426 6.65 16.83 -15.23
N LYS A 427 6.15 17.79 -16.00
CA LYS A 427 5.71 17.57 -17.39
C LYS A 427 6.90 17.27 -18.29
N GLY A 428 6.67 16.49 -19.34
CA GLY A 428 7.71 16.18 -20.31
C GLY A 428 7.19 15.37 -21.49
N PRO A 429 8.03 15.11 -22.49
CA PRO A 429 7.65 14.39 -23.71
C PRO A 429 7.27 12.92 -23.46
N LEU A 430 7.52 12.39 -22.26
CA LEU A 430 7.17 11.03 -21.86
C LEU A 430 5.79 10.95 -21.19
N CYS A 431 5.12 12.07 -20.88
CA CYS A 431 3.75 12.05 -20.35
C CYS A 431 2.76 11.68 -21.47
N SER A 432 1.78 10.82 -21.17
CA SER A 432 0.65 10.56 -22.06
C SER A 432 -0.40 11.69 -21.95
N GLU A 433 -1.19 11.86 -23.00
CA GLU A 433 -2.38 12.71 -22.99
C GLU A 433 -3.54 12.07 -22.21
N THR A 434 -3.57 10.74 -22.15
CA THR A 434 -4.56 9.99 -21.36
C THR A 434 -4.02 9.75 -19.96
N VAL A 435 -4.77 10.17 -18.94
CA VAL A 435 -4.33 10.15 -17.54
C VAL A 435 -5.03 9.04 -16.77
N ILE A 436 -4.27 8.27 -16.01
CA ILE A 436 -4.78 7.29 -15.04
C ILE A 436 -4.09 7.53 -13.71
N GLY A 437 -4.86 7.54 -12.62
CA GLY A 437 -4.33 7.83 -11.29
C GLY A 437 -3.64 9.19 -11.24
N GLN A 438 -2.45 9.20 -10.66
CA GLN A 438 -1.59 10.38 -10.58
C GLN A 438 -0.74 10.51 -11.83
N GLY A 439 -1.33 11.03 -12.91
CA GLY A 439 -0.65 11.22 -14.20
C GLY A 439 -0.17 12.64 -14.47
N ASN A 440 -0.04 12.98 -15.76
CA ASN A 440 0.53 14.24 -16.24
C ASN A 440 1.94 14.55 -15.71
N THR A 441 2.69 13.51 -15.32
CA THR A 441 4.04 13.62 -14.82
C THR A 441 4.83 12.33 -15.08
N VAL A 442 6.14 12.42 -14.93
CA VAL A 442 7.06 11.27 -14.86
C VAL A 442 7.86 11.25 -13.55
N ALA A 443 7.46 12.06 -12.57
CA ALA A 443 8.11 12.09 -11.27
C ALA A 443 7.08 12.26 -10.14
N TRP A 444 7.28 11.51 -9.06
CA TRP A 444 6.40 11.50 -7.89
C TRP A 444 7.20 11.60 -6.61
N LYS A 445 6.62 12.26 -5.61
CA LYS A 445 7.08 12.27 -4.23
C LYS A 445 6.59 11.02 -3.52
N MET A 446 7.45 10.40 -2.72
CA MET A 446 7.11 9.30 -1.82
C MET A 446 7.62 9.66 -0.42
N CYS A 447 6.83 10.40 0.37
CA CYS A 447 7.32 10.90 1.66
C CYS A 447 7.68 9.76 2.63
N GLY A 448 6.87 8.71 2.65
CA GLY A 448 7.13 7.45 3.35
C GLY A 448 7.00 6.28 2.39
N LEU A 449 7.90 5.32 2.53
CA LEU A 449 7.91 4.08 1.79
C LEU A 449 8.62 3.00 2.61
N ASP A 450 8.29 1.75 2.38
CA ASP A 450 8.86 0.57 3.04
C ASP A 450 9.24 -0.48 1.99
N LYS A 451 9.77 -1.63 2.43
CA LYS A 451 10.25 -2.70 1.54
C LYS A 451 9.16 -3.33 0.67
N ASP A 452 7.90 -3.23 1.09
CA ASP A 452 6.74 -3.84 0.43
C ASP A 452 5.91 -2.84 -0.41
N THR A 453 6.19 -1.55 -0.28
CA THR A 453 5.49 -0.48 -0.99
C THR A 453 5.53 -0.71 -2.50
N SER A 454 4.36 -0.94 -3.10
CA SER A 454 4.22 -1.35 -4.50
C SER A 454 3.34 -0.38 -5.30
N LEU A 455 3.87 0.11 -6.42
CA LEU A 455 3.23 1.09 -7.31
C LEU A 455 2.68 0.42 -8.58
N CYS A 456 1.49 0.83 -9.01
CA CYS A 456 0.92 0.40 -10.30
C CYS A 456 1.13 1.50 -11.35
N LEU A 457 2.10 1.28 -12.22
CA LEU A 457 2.43 2.13 -13.37
C LEU A 457 1.58 1.74 -14.57
N VAL A 458 0.96 2.72 -15.24
CA VAL A 458 0.20 2.48 -16.47
C VAL A 458 0.81 3.27 -17.64
N PHE A 459 0.93 2.60 -18.79
CA PHE A 459 1.62 3.11 -19.96
C PHE A 459 0.69 3.18 -21.18
N ASP A 460 0.98 4.11 -22.08
CA ASP A 460 0.36 4.23 -23.41
C ASP A 460 1.41 3.89 -24.48
N ILE A 461 1.00 3.09 -25.47
CA ILE A 461 1.86 2.72 -26.60
C ILE A 461 1.59 3.70 -27.74
N VAL A 462 2.62 4.44 -28.15
CA VAL A 462 2.52 5.43 -29.25
C VAL A 462 3.26 5.00 -30.52
N LYS A 463 3.84 3.80 -30.52
CA LYS A 463 4.52 3.21 -31.68
C LYS A 463 3.56 3.18 -32.89
N LYS A 464 4.01 3.72 -34.02
CA LYS A 464 3.28 3.71 -35.30
C LYS A 464 3.83 2.62 -36.21
N ASP A 465 2.97 2.01 -37.03
CA ASP A 465 3.41 1.11 -38.10
C ASP A 465 4.36 1.84 -39.05
N SER A 466 5.59 1.34 -39.15
CA SER A 466 6.58 1.83 -40.11
C SER A 466 7.07 0.62 -40.93
N PRO A 467 6.83 0.58 -42.25
CA PRO A 467 7.27 -0.53 -43.11
C PRO A 467 8.79 -0.74 -43.12
N GLU A 468 9.57 0.27 -42.72
CA GLU A 468 11.04 0.28 -42.74
C GLU A 468 11.70 -0.39 -41.52
N ALA A 469 10.94 -0.77 -40.49
CA ALA A 469 11.49 -1.33 -39.24
C ALA A 469 11.86 -2.82 -39.31
N ILE A 470 11.52 -3.51 -40.41
CA ILE A 470 11.62 -4.97 -40.59
C ILE A 470 13.08 -5.48 -40.77
N GLY A 471 14.07 -4.57 -40.84
CA GLY A 471 15.45 -4.93 -41.19
C GLY A 471 16.54 -4.80 -40.12
N GLN A 472 16.26 -4.28 -38.91
CA GLN A 472 17.28 -4.10 -37.87
C GLN A 472 17.02 -5.00 -36.64
N PRO A 473 17.89 -5.98 -36.33
CA PRO A 473 17.71 -6.88 -35.18
C PRO A 473 17.67 -6.15 -33.82
N THR A 474 18.22 -4.92 -33.74
CA THR A 474 18.26 -4.08 -32.55
C THR A 474 17.01 -3.20 -32.34
N SER A 475 16.02 -3.22 -33.27
CA SER A 475 14.83 -2.35 -33.22
C SER A 475 13.61 -2.97 -32.50
N ASN A 476 13.71 -4.24 -32.06
CA ASN A 476 12.58 -4.97 -31.47
C ASN A 476 12.47 -4.89 -29.95
N SER A 477 13.43 -4.26 -29.25
CA SER A 477 13.36 -4.10 -27.80
C SER A 477 12.98 -2.68 -27.40
N PHE A 478 12.36 -2.55 -26.23
CA PHE A 478 12.18 -1.28 -25.54
C PHE A 478 12.73 -1.36 -24.13
N TYR A 479 12.94 -0.18 -23.54
CA TYR A 479 13.53 -0.05 -22.22
C TYR A 479 12.61 0.75 -21.32
N LEU A 480 12.56 0.34 -20.05
CA LEU A 480 11.97 1.08 -18.94
C LEU A 480 13.05 1.25 -17.88
N GLN A 481 13.16 2.43 -17.28
CA GLN A 481 14.06 2.67 -16.16
C GLN A 481 13.31 3.39 -15.05
N PHE A 482 13.36 2.79 -13.86
CA PHE A 482 12.74 3.24 -12.64
C PHE A 482 13.84 3.76 -11.71
N LEU A 483 13.70 5.00 -11.26
CA LEU A 483 14.69 5.69 -10.42
C LEU A 483 14.03 6.06 -9.10
N THR A 484 14.53 5.54 -7.99
CA THR A 484 13.99 5.83 -6.65
C THR A 484 15.08 6.44 -5.80
N TYR A 485 15.07 7.77 -5.66
CA TYR A 485 15.97 8.49 -4.77
C TYR A 485 15.31 8.62 -3.41
N TYR A 486 15.95 8.23 -2.32
CA TYR A 486 15.31 8.21 -1.01
C TYR A 486 16.31 8.35 0.14
N GLN A 487 15.80 8.71 1.32
CA GLN A 487 16.52 8.65 2.57
C GLN A 487 16.29 7.27 3.18
N HIS A 488 17.35 6.47 3.26
CA HIS A 488 17.35 5.14 3.86
C HIS A 488 17.13 5.22 5.38
N ASN A 489 16.77 4.10 6.03
CA ASN A 489 16.45 4.06 7.46
C ASN A 489 17.61 4.55 8.37
N ASN A 490 18.85 4.35 7.93
CA ASN A 490 20.08 4.84 8.57
C ASN A 490 20.38 6.32 8.27
N GLY A 491 19.49 6.99 7.55
CA GLY A 491 19.58 8.39 7.17
C GLY A 491 20.39 8.68 5.89
N GLN A 492 21.09 7.71 5.31
CA GLN A 492 21.88 7.94 4.09
C GLN A 492 20.96 8.19 2.89
N MET A 493 21.40 9.06 1.98
CA MET A 493 20.71 9.26 0.71
C MET A 493 21.14 8.21 -0.30
N ARG A 494 20.18 7.45 -0.81
CA ARG A 494 20.39 6.39 -1.79
C ARG A 494 19.60 6.65 -3.07
N LEU A 495 20.07 6.08 -4.17
CA LEU A 495 19.34 5.99 -5.42
C LEU A 495 19.27 4.54 -5.86
N ARG A 496 18.08 3.97 -5.90
CA ARG A 496 17.83 2.68 -6.52
C ARG A 496 17.46 2.84 -7.99
N VAL A 497 18.09 2.06 -8.85
CA VAL A 497 17.90 2.08 -10.30
C VAL A 497 17.56 0.69 -10.77
N THR A 498 16.38 0.53 -11.35
CA THR A 498 15.94 -0.69 -12.03
C THR A 498 15.77 -0.37 -13.50
N THR A 499 16.51 -1.05 -14.37
CA THR A 499 16.36 -0.92 -15.83
C THR A 499 15.94 -2.25 -16.41
N LEU A 500 14.85 -2.24 -17.15
CA LEU A 500 14.28 -3.41 -17.81
C LEU A 500 14.41 -3.30 -19.32
N SER A 501 14.56 -4.44 -19.96
CA SER A 501 14.36 -4.60 -21.40
C SER A 501 13.28 -5.64 -21.65
N ARG A 502 12.40 -5.35 -22.61
CA ARG A 502 11.35 -6.25 -23.11
C ARG A 502 11.20 -6.04 -24.60
N ARG A 503 10.49 -6.95 -25.25
CA ARG A 503 10.34 -6.96 -26.72
C ARG A 503 8.96 -6.48 -27.17
N TRP A 504 8.96 -5.79 -28.30
CA TRP A 504 7.78 -5.56 -29.12
C TRP A 504 7.41 -6.83 -29.86
N ILE A 505 6.12 -6.98 -30.13
CA ILE A 505 5.61 -8.03 -31.01
C ILE A 505 4.69 -7.42 -32.06
N ALA A 506 4.75 -7.92 -33.29
CA ALA A 506 3.91 -7.45 -34.38
C ALA A 506 3.82 -8.53 -35.46
N GLY A 507 2.77 -8.48 -36.28
CA GLY A 507 2.61 -9.38 -37.42
C GLY A 507 2.01 -10.75 -37.06
N PRO A 508 2.04 -11.70 -38.01
CA PRO A 508 1.44 -13.02 -37.84
C PRO A 508 2.06 -13.77 -36.65
N GLY A 509 1.23 -14.30 -35.74
CA GLY A 509 1.70 -14.98 -34.53
C GLY A 509 1.76 -14.09 -33.27
N SER A 510 1.49 -12.78 -33.40
CA SER A 510 1.54 -11.85 -32.26
C SER A 510 0.63 -12.27 -31.10
N ILE A 511 -0.55 -12.80 -31.38
CA ILE A 511 -1.50 -13.26 -30.36
C ILE A 511 -0.90 -14.40 -29.52
N GLN A 512 -0.28 -15.40 -30.14
CA GLN A 512 0.33 -16.52 -29.41
C GLN A 512 1.46 -16.04 -28.49
N GLU A 513 2.24 -15.06 -28.93
CA GLU A 513 3.30 -14.48 -28.13
C GLU A 513 2.77 -13.59 -26.99
N LEU A 514 1.69 -12.82 -27.21
CA LEU A 514 0.97 -12.13 -26.14
C LEU A 514 0.50 -13.12 -25.08
N ILE A 515 -0.09 -14.23 -25.53
CA ILE A 515 -0.60 -15.26 -24.63
C ILE A 515 0.52 -15.86 -23.79
N ALA A 516 1.65 -16.18 -24.42
CA ALA A 516 2.82 -16.72 -23.72
C ALA A 516 3.37 -15.73 -22.66
N GLY A 517 3.34 -14.43 -22.97
CA GLY A 517 3.81 -13.36 -22.09
C GLY A 517 2.80 -12.83 -21.08
N PHE A 518 1.58 -13.38 -21.03
CA PHE A 518 0.52 -12.88 -20.15
C PHE A 518 0.66 -13.42 -18.71
N ASP A 519 0.66 -12.50 -17.75
CA ASP A 519 0.68 -12.77 -16.32
C ASP A 519 -0.69 -12.46 -15.71
N GLN A 520 -1.51 -13.50 -15.57
CA GLN A 520 -2.88 -13.39 -15.07
C GLN A 520 -3.00 -12.86 -13.63
N GLU A 521 -2.00 -13.09 -12.77
CA GLU A 521 -2.01 -12.58 -11.39
C GLU A 521 -1.76 -11.07 -11.40
N ALA A 522 -0.70 -10.62 -12.09
CA ALA A 522 -0.42 -9.20 -12.23
C ALA A 522 -1.58 -8.47 -12.93
N ALA A 523 -2.19 -9.10 -13.94
CA ALA A 523 -3.37 -8.58 -14.62
C ALA A 523 -4.56 -8.41 -13.67
N ALA A 524 -4.84 -9.39 -12.80
CA ALA A 524 -5.93 -9.31 -11.83
C ALA A 524 -5.73 -8.14 -10.86
N VAL A 525 -4.51 -7.97 -10.35
CA VAL A 525 -4.15 -6.86 -9.45
C VAL A 525 -4.26 -5.49 -10.13
N VAL A 526 -3.79 -5.38 -11.37
CA VAL A 526 -3.94 -4.15 -12.16
C VAL A 526 -5.42 -3.82 -12.38
N MET A 527 -6.24 -4.81 -12.74
CA MET A 527 -7.68 -4.62 -12.91
C MET A 527 -8.37 -4.22 -11.59
N ALA A 528 -7.95 -4.80 -10.46
CA ALA A 528 -8.45 -4.45 -9.12
C ALA A 528 -8.13 -2.99 -8.75
N ARG A 529 -6.88 -2.56 -8.97
CA ARG A 529 -6.49 -1.16 -8.72
C ARG A 529 -7.22 -0.19 -9.67
N LEU A 530 -7.41 -0.56 -10.93
CA LEU A 530 -8.13 0.26 -11.92
C LEU A 530 -9.62 0.40 -11.59
N VAL A 531 -10.32 -0.70 -11.27
CA VAL A 531 -11.75 -0.62 -10.92
C VAL A 531 -11.94 0.17 -9.62
N SER A 532 -11.07 -0.05 -8.63
CA SER A 532 -11.09 0.71 -7.38
C SER A 532 -10.88 2.21 -7.62
N PHE A 533 -9.91 2.58 -8.47
CA PHE A 533 -9.66 3.97 -8.84
C PHE A 533 -10.86 4.58 -9.57
N LYS A 534 -11.40 3.88 -10.57
CA LYS A 534 -12.54 4.35 -11.37
C LYS A 534 -13.79 4.58 -10.51
N MET A 535 -14.06 3.70 -9.56
CA MET A 535 -15.16 3.87 -8.61
C MET A 535 -15.03 5.15 -7.76
N GLU A 536 -13.82 5.67 -7.57
CA GLU A 536 -13.58 6.90 -6.80
C GLU A 536 -13.52 8.14 -7.68
N SER A 537 -13.06 8.01 -8.92
CA SER A 537 -12.83 9.13 -9.83
C SER A 537 -13.97 9.41 -10.80
N GLU A 538 -14.82 8.42 -11.10
CA GLU A 538 -15.88 8.52 -12.11
C GLU A 538 -17.26 8.44 -11.44
N ALA A 539 -18.06 9.50 -11.59
CA ALA A 539 -19.46 9.51 -11.14
C ALA A 539 -20.29 8.50 -11.94
N ASP A 540 -21.26 7.85 -11.28
CA ASP A 540 -22.16 6.85 -11.86
C ASP A 540 -21.45 5.65 -12.54
N PHE A 541 -20.21 5.37 -12.16
CA PHE A 541 -19.44 4.25 -12.70
C PHE A 541 -20.01 2.91 -12.21
N ASP A 542 -20.32 2.02 -13.15
CA ASP A 542 -20.77 0.65 -12.88
C ASP A 542 -19.57 -0.32 -12.93
N PRO A 543 -18.97 -0.67 -11.77
CA PRO A 543 -17.76 -1.47 -11.73
C PRO A 543 -17.98 -2.90 -12.19
N ILE A 544 -19.14 -3.50 -11.88
CA ILE A 544 -19.46 -4.88 -12.22
C ILE A 544 -19.56 -5.01 -13.73
N ARG A 545 -20.33 -4.13 -14.36
CA ARG A 545 -20.49 -4.13 -15.81
C ARG A 545 -19.18 -3.85 -16.53
N TRP A 546 -18.33 -2.98 -15.98
CA TRP A 546 -17.01 -2.70 -16.54
C TRP A 546 -16.09 -3.93 -16.48
N LEU A 547 -16.05 -4.62 -15.33
CA LEU A 547 -15.30 -5.87 -15.18
C LEU A 547 -15.81 -6.97 -16.10
N ASP A 548 -17.13 -7.22 -16.10
CA ASP A 548 -17.76 -8.27 -16.91
C ASP A 548 -17.52 -8.04 -18.41
N ARG A 549 -17.69 -6.80 -18.91
CA ARG A 549 -17.39 -6.45 -20.30
C ARG A 549 -15.92 -6.59 -20.64
N SER A 550 -15.03 -6.25 -19.72
CA SER A 550 -13.58 -6.39 -19.93
C SER A 550 -13.20 -7.86 -20.04
N LEU A 551 -13.73 -8.70 -19.15
CA LEU A 551 -13.50 -10.14 -19.17
C LEU A 551 -14.03 -10.80 -20.45
N ILE A 552 -15.27 -10.47 -20.87
CA ILE A 552 -15.83 -10.99 -22.12
C ILE A 552 -14.91 -10.65 -23.30
N ARG A 553 -14.46 -9.39 -23.42
CA ARG A 553 -13.56 -8.97 -24.49
C ARG A 553 -12.21 -9.70 -24.47
N ILE A 554 -11.66 -9.99 -23.29
CA ILE A 554 -10.42 -10.77 -23.15
C ILE A 554 -10.66 -12.21 -23.61
N CYS A 555 -11.73 -12.85 -23.15
CA CYS A 555 -12.08 -14.21 -23.52
C CYS A 555 -12.38 -14.36 -25.02
N SER A 556 -13.10 -13.42 -25.63
CA SER A 556 -13.33 -13.41 -27.09
C SER A 556 -12.04 -13.18 -27.89
N ARG A 557 -11.06 -12.45 -27.34
CA ARG A 557 -9.82 -12.12 -28.06
C ARG A 557 -8.76 -13.22 -27.95
N PHE A 558 -8.63 -13.84 -26.78
CA PHE A 558 -7.53 -14.74 -26.44
C PHE A 558 -7.97 -16.19 -26.16
N GLY A 559 -9.28 -16.48 -26.20
CA GLY A 559 -9.81 -17.83 -26.11
C GLY A 559 -9.89 -18.51 -27.47
N ASP A 560 -9.83 -19.84 -27.43
CA ASP A 560 -10.04 -20.70 -28.60
C ASP A 560 -11.48 -21.22 -28.58
N TYR A 561 -12.23 -20.98 -29.66
CA TYR A 561 -13.62 -21.40 -29.78
C TYR A 561 -14.09 -21.45 -31.23
N GLN A 562 -15.16 -22.22 -31.46
CA GLN A 562 -16.00 -22.12 -32.64
C GLN A 562 -17.13 -21.14 -32.37
N LYS A 563 -17.39 -20.24 -33.32
CA LYS A 563 -18.44 -19.22 -33.19
C LYS A 563 -19.78 -19.87 -32.89
N ASP A 564 -20.55 -19.25 -31.99
CA ASP A 564 -21.89 -19.69 -31.57
C ASP A 564 -21.92 -21.09 -30.91
N SER A 565 -20.76 -21.63 -30.50
CA SER A 565 -20.63 -22.95 -29.86
C SER A 565 -19.94 -22.85 -28.48
N PRO A 566 -20.69 -22.60 -27.39
CA PRO A 566 -20.11 -22.36 -26.06
C PRO A 566 -19.26 -23.53 -25.54
N SER A 567 -19.66 -24.77 -25.83
CA SER A 567 -18.95 -25.98 -25.40
C SER A 567 -17.57 -26.16 -26.03
N SER A 568 -17.26 -25.38 -27.08
CA SER A 568 -15.93 -25.40 -27.73
C SER A 568 -14.94 -24.44 -27.09
N PHE A 569 -15.40 -23.58 -26.17
CA PHE A 569 -14.58 -22.53 -25.58
C PHE A 569 -13.52 -23.12 -24.66
N SER A 570 -12.28 -22.67 -24.84
CA SER A 570 -11.16 -22.98 -23.97
C SER A 570 -10.19 -21.81 -23.85
N LEU A 571 -9.44 -21.78 -22.75
CA LEU A 571 -8.40 -20.79 -22.49
C LEU A 571 -7.05 -21.47 -22.31
N SER A 572 -6.00 -20.82 -22.80
CA SER A 572 -4.62 -21.19 -22.47
C SER A 572 -4.41 -21.21 -20.95
N PRO A 573 -3.51 -22.08 -20.42
CA PRO A 573 -3.15 -22.08 -19.01
C PRO A 573 -2.73 -20.69 -18.48
N ARG A 574 -2.18 -19.83 -19.35
CA ARG A 574 -1.78 -18.45 -19.01
C ARG A 574 -2.98 -17.55 -18.68
N PHE A 575 -4.20 -17.87 -19.15
CA PHE A 575 -5.44 -17.13 -18.88
C PHE A 575 -6.46 -17.89 -18.03
N SER A 576 -6.30 -19.20 -17.88
CA SER A 576 -7.33 -20.09 -17.33
C SER A 576 -7.88 -19.71 -15.94
N ILE A 577 -7.07 -19.04 -15.09
CA ILE A 577 -7.46 -18.61 -13.74
C ILE A 577 -7.99 -17.18 -13.75
N PHE A 578 -7.70 -16.38 -14.77
CA PHE A 578 -8.11 -14.98 -14.85
C PHE A 578 -9.64 -14.77 -14.71
N PRO A 579 -10.53 -15.58 -15.32
CA PRO A 579 -11.97 -15.52 -15.05
C PRO A 579 -12.33 -15.73 -13.57
N GLN A 580 -11.62 -16.62 -12.88
CA GLN A 580 -11.82 -16.88 -11.44
C GLN A 580 -11.45 -15.66 -10.61
N PHE A 581 -10.31 -15.01 -10.91
CA PHE A 581 -9.95 -13.75 -10.25
C PHE A 581 -11.01 -12.67 -10.46
N MET A 582 -11.54 -12.51 -11.67
CA MET A 582 -12.59 -11.52 -11.95
C MET A 582 -13.91 -11.85 -11.23
N PHE A 583 -14.25 -13.14 -11.12
CA PHE A 583 -15.39 -13.61 -10.34
C PHE A 583 -15.28 -13.25 -8.85
N HIS A 584 -14.11 -13.44 -8.23
CA HIS A 584 -13.91 -13.06 -6.83
C HIS A 584 -13.77 -11.54 -6.67
N LEU A 585 -13.10 -10.84 -7.58
CA LEU A 585 -12.93 -9.39 -7.55
C LEU A 585 -14.28 -8.66 -7.55
N ARG A 586 -15.21 -9.03 -8.46
CA ARG A 586 -16.52 -8.36 -8.59
C ARG A 586 -17.44 -8.53 -7.38
N ARG A 587 -17.17 -9.51 -6.51
CA ARG A 587 -17.86 -9.73 -5.23
C ARG A 587 -17.06 -9.32 -3.99
N SER A 588 -15.80 -8.91 -4.19
CA SER A 588 -14.94 -8.49 -3.10
C SER A 588 -15.42 -7.16 -2.51
N GLN A 589 -14.98 -6.89 -1.28
CA GLN A 589 -15.21 -5.62 -0.58
C GLN A 589 -14.59 -4.39 -1.25
N PHE A 590 -13.72 -4.58 -2.27
CA PHE A 590 -13.20 -3.48 -3.08
C PHE A 590 -14.25 -2.92 -4.05
N VAL A 591 -15.18 -3.78 -4.49
CA VAL A 591 -16.23 -3.49 -5.48
C VAL A 591 -17.62 -3.45 -4.85
N GLN A 592 -17.98 -4.48 -4.08
CA GLN A 592 -19.26 -4.53 -3.36
C GLN A 592 -19.12 -3.87 -1.99
N VAL A 593 -19.48 -2.59 -1.92
CA VAL A 593 -19.37 -1.80 -0.69
C VAL A 593 -20.55 -2.00 0.28
N PHE A 594 -21.56 -2.79 -0.11
CA PHE A 594 -22.63 -3.20 0.80
C PHE A 594 -22.06 -3.96 2.01
N ASN A 595 -22.65 -3.76 3.19
CA ASN A 595 -22.14 -4.24 4.49
C ASN A 595 -20.75 -3.74 4.90
N ASN A 596 -20.21 -2.74 4.20
CA ASN A 596 -18.99 -2.04 4.62
C ASN A 596 -19.33 -0.58 4.89
N SER A 597 -18.63 0.02 5.83
CA SER A 597 -18.61 1.47 6.03
C SER A 597 -17.69 2.17 5.01
N PRO A 598 -17.88 3.48 4.78
CA PRO A 598 -16.91 4.29 4.04
C PRO A 598 -15.46 4.16 4.55
N ASP A 599 -15.27 4.10 5.87
CA ASP A 599 -13.94 3.97 6.48
C ASP A 599 -13.28 2.61 6.19
N GLU A 600 -14.03 1.51 6.31
CA GLU A 600 -13.53 0.17 5.97
C GLU A 600 -13.18 0.07 4.48
N THR A 601 -14.03 0.63 3.62
CA THR A 601 -13.77 0.66 2.16
C THR A 601 -12.50 1.45 1.84
N ALA A 602 -12.32 2.61 2.48
CA ALA A 602 -11.10 3.40 2.35
C ALA A 602 -9.87 2.63 2.84
N TYR A 603 -9.98 1.95 3.99
CA TYR A 603 -8.91 1.10 4.53
C TYR A 603 -8.49 0.01 3.55
N PHE A 604 -9.43 -0.82 3.09
CA PHE A 604 -9.12 -1.91 2.18
C PHE A 604 -8.45 -1.42 0.88
N ARG A 605 -8.95 -0.33 0.30
CA ARG A 605 -8.41 0.22 -0.95
C ARG A 605 -7.02 0.83 -0.77
N MET A 606 -6.75 1.49 0.35
CA MET A 606 -5.41 2.00 0.67
C MET A 606 -4.39 0.86 0.71
N ILE A 607 -4.75 -0.25 1.36
CA ILE A 607 -3.87 -1.42 1.46
C ILE A 607 -3.67 -2.08 0.09
N LEU A 608 -4.74 -2.29 -0.68
CA LEU A 608 -4.65 -2.81 -2.08
C LEU A 608 -3.72 -1.95 -2.95
N ASN A 609 -3.75 -0.63 -2.78
CA ASN A 609 -2.92 0.30 -3.55
C ASN A 609 -1.45 0.33 -3.12
N ARG A 610 -1.12 -0.19 -1.93
CA ARG A 610 0.26 -0.27 -1.40
C ARG A 610 0.88 -1.65 -1.61
N GLU A 611 0.09 -2.71 -1.71
CA GLU A 611 0.59 -4.08 -1.62
C GLU A 611 1.09 -4.70 -2.92
N ASN A 612 2.01 -5.67 -2.80
CA ASN A 612 2.59 -6.37 -3.94
C ASN A 612 1.59 -7.31 -4.63
N VAL A 613 2.00 -7.99 -5.71
CA VAL A 613 1.09 -8.88 -6.47
C VAL A 613 0.62 -10.07 -5.63
N ALA A 614 1.52 -10.73 -4.89
CA ALA A 614 1.19 -11.92 -4.11
C ALA A 614 0.13 -11.61 -3.04
N ASN A 615 0.34 -10.56 -2.25
CA ASN A 615 -0.59 -10.12 -1.21
C ASN A 615 -1.92 -9.64 -1.82
N SER A 616 -1.87 -8.88 -2.92
CA SER A 616 -3.07 -8.40 -3.60
C SER A 616 -3.90 -9.54 -4.19
N VAL A 617 -3.28 -10.61 -4.69
CA VAL A 617 -4.00 -11.81 -5.17
C VAL A 617 -4.76 -12.46 -4.01
N VAL A 618 -4.13 -12.62 -2.85
CA VAL A 618 -4.80 -13.18 -1.64
C VAL A 618 -5.98 -12.31 -1.20
N MET A 619 -5.88 -10.98 -1.34
CA MET A 619 -7.02 -10.09 -1.07
C MET A 619 -8.19 -10.28 -2.05
N ILE A 620 -7.88 -10.54 -3.34
CA ILE A 620 -8.89 -10.70 -4.39
C ILE A 620 -9.54 -12.08 -4.29
N GLN A 621 -8.72 -13.13 -4.20
CA GLN A 621 -9.12 -14.52 -4.08
C GLN A 621 -8.39 -15.12 -2.86
N PRO A 622 -9.06 -15.16 -1.70
CA PRO A 622 -8.52 -15.77 -0.48
C PRO A 622 -7.99 -17.18 -0.69
N SER A 623 -6.92 -17.52 0.03
CA SER A 623 -6.37 -18.88 0.07
C SER A 623 -7.12 -19.72 1.09
N LEU A 624 -7.33 -21.00 0.79
CA LEU A 624 -7.97 -21.95 1.70
C LEU A 624 -7.12 -23.24 1.76
N ILE A 625 -6.71 -23.62 2.96
CA ILE A 625 -5.89 -24.83 3.20
C ILE A 625 -6.70 -25.79 4.07
N SER A 626 -6.71 -27.07 3.70
CA SER A 626 -7.40 -28.13 4.44
C SER A 626 -6.42 -29.01 5.20
N TYR A 627 -6.73 -29.26 6.48
CA TYR A 627 -6.01 -30.16 7.37
C TYR A 627 -6.93 -31.30 7.75
N LYS A 628 -6.46 -32.54 7.53
CA LYS A 628 -7.17 -33.78 7.84
C LYS A 628 -6.19 -34.81 8.40
N PHE A 629 -6.71 -35.84 9.05
CA PHE A 629 -5.87 -36.93 9.54
C PHE A 629 -5.13 -37.63 8.40
N HIS A 630 -3.90 -38.07 8.69
CA HIS A 630 -3.09 -38.90 7.79
C HIS A 630 -2.76 -38.27 6.41
N SER A 631 -2.86 -36.95 6.27
CA SER A 631 -2.35 -36.23 5.11
C SER A 631 -1.60 -34.97 5.52
N ALA A 632 -0.73 -34.49 4.63
CA ALA A 632 -0.19 -33.14 4.73
C ALA A 632 -1.32 -32.09 4.49
N PRO A 633 -1.13 -30.84 4.94
CA PRO A 633 -1.99 -29.74 4.54
C PRO A 633 -2.04 -29.59 3.01
N GLU A 634 -3.23 -29.42 2.45
CA GLU A 634 -3.42 -29.30 1.00
C GLU A 634 -4.30 -28.08 0.66
N PRO A 635 -4.00 -27.35 -0.45
CA PRO A 635 -4.88 -26.30 -0.93
C PRO A 635 -6.28 -26.85 -1.27
N ALA A 636 -7.31 -26.16 -0.80
CA ALA A 636 -8.70 -26.44 -1.10
C ALA A 636 -9.29 -25.37 -2.03
N LEU A 637 -10.30 -25.74 -2.81
CA LEU A 637 -11.07 -24.75 -3.56
C LEU A 637 -11.79 -23.81 -2.60
N LEU A 638 -11.84 -22.52 -2.93
CA LEU A 638 -12.58 -21.52 -2.16
C LEU A 638 -14.09 -21.66 -2.42
N ASP A 639 -14.64 -22.78 -1.95
CA ASP A 639 -15.98 -23.27 -2.26
C ASP A 639 -16.63 -23.91 -1.03
N VAL A 640 -17.95 -23.81 -0.91
CA VAL A 640 -18.69 -24.45 0.21
C VAL A 640 -18.46 -25.96 0.27
N ALA A 641 -18.20 -26.61 -0.86
CA ALA A 641 -17.87 -28.04 -0.93
C ALA A 641 -16.57 -28.41 -0.18
N ALA A 642 -15.71 -27.43 0.16
CA ALA A 642 -14.53 -27.67 0.98
C ALA A 642 -14.85 -27.92 2.46
N ILE A 643 -16.05 -27.52 2.92
CA ILE A 643 -16.47 -27.73 4.31
C ILE A 643 -16.83 -29.21 4.53
N ALA A 644 -16.18 -29.81 5.52
CA ALA A 644 -16.48 -31.16 5.99
C ALA A 644 -16.33 -31.24 7.51
N ALA A 645 -17.09 -32.12 8.15
CA ALA A 645 -17.13 -32.23 9.60
C ALA A 645 -15.80 -32.71 10.23
N ASP A 646 -15.00 -33.47 9.47
CA ASP A 646 -13.76 -34.13 9.90
C ASP A 646 -12.48 -33.38 9.54
N ARG A 647 -12.57 -32.11 9.13
CA ARG A 647 -11.43 -31.30 8.67
C ARG A 647 -11.33 -29.98 9.42
N ILE A 648 -10.12 -29.40 9.41
CA ILE A 648 -9.88 -28.00 9.77
C ILE A 648 -9.55 -27.25 8.49
N LEU A 649 -10.07 -26.03 8.37
CA LEU A 649 -9.76 -25.12 7.26
C LEU A 649 -9.03 -23.89 7.80
N LEU A 650 -7.95 -23.50 7.13
CA LEU A 650 -7.28 -22.22 7.32
C LEU A 650 -7.61 -21.35 6.11
N LEU A 651 -8.42 -20.31 6.31
CA LEU A 651 -8.67 -19.28 5.31
C LEU A 651 -7.74 -18.10 5.57
N ASP A 652 -7.01 -17.69 4.54
CA ASP A 652 -6.30 -16.43 4.53
C ASP A 652 -6.93 -15.47 3.51
N SER A 653 -7.57 -14.42 4.01
CA SER A 653 -8.19 -13.36 3.18
C SER A 653 -7.41 -12.05 3.23
N TYR A 654 -6.12 -12.12 3.53
CA TYR A 654 -5.21 -11.01 3.81
C TYR A 654 -5.57 -10.23 5.09
N PHE A 655 -6.75 -9.63 5.19
CA PHE A 655 -7.18 -8.82 6.34
C PHE A 655 -7.65 -9.65 7.54
N THR A 656 -8.10 -10.87 7.27
CA THR A 656 -8.62 -11.79 8.29
C THR A 656 -8.14 -13.20 7.98
N VAL A 657 -7.59 -13.86 8.99
CA VAL A 657 -7.18 -15.26 8.99
C VAL A 657 -8.19 -16.04 9.82
N VAL A 658 -8.78 -17.10 9.25
CA VAL A 658 -9.83 -17.89 9.92
C VAL A 658 -9.37 -19.34 10.08
N ILE A 659 -9.33 -19.82 11.32
CA ILE A 659 -9.19 -21.24 11.63
C ILE A 659 -10.59 -21.79 11.92
N PHE A 660 -11.10 -22.58 10.99
CA PHE A 660 -12.45 -23.15 11.04
C PHE A 660 -12.38 -24.65 11.34
N HIS A 661 -13.08 -25.08 12.39
CA HIS A 661 -13.14 -26.48 12.80
C HIS A 661 -14.46 -27.11 12.34
N GLY A 662 -14.39 -28.19 11.56
CA GLY A 662 -15.55 -29.00 11.22
C GLY A 662 -16.25 -29.57 12.46
N ALA A 663 -17.54 -29.90 12.35
CA ALA A 663 -18.37 -30.26 13.50
C ALA A 663 -17.80 -31.42 14.35
N THR A 664 -17.24 -32.46 13.72
CA THR A 664 -16.63 -33.60 14.41
C THR A 664 -15.34 -33.19 15.12
N ILE A 665 -14.48 -32.42 14.44
CA ILE A 665 -13.24 -31.88 15.05
C ILE A 665 -13.58 -31.00 16.26
N ALA A 666 -14.55 -30.11 16.13
CA ALA A 666 -15.00 -29.24 17.21
C ALA A 666 -15.54 -30.05 18.40
N GLN A 667 -16.29 -31.12 18.14
CA GLN A 667 -16.79 -32.02 19.19
C GLN A 667 -15.66 -32.73 19.93
N TRP A 668 -14.66 -33.27 19.22
CA TRP A 668 -13.49 -33.90 19.84
C TRP A 668 -12.64 -32.91 20.64
N ARG A 669 -12.44 -31.69 20.11
CA ARG A 669 -11.72 -30.62 20.82
C ARG A 669 -12.40 -30.27 22.14
N LYS A 670 -13.73 -30.10 22.13
CA LYS A 670 -14.54 -29.81 23.32
C LYS A 670 -14.57 -30.96 24.33
N SER A 671 -14.38 -32.20 23.87
CA SER A 671 -14.31 -33.38 24.72
C SER A 671 -12.92 -33.59 25.34
N GLY A 672 -11.94 -32.72 25.05
CA GLY A 672 -10.61 -32.77 25.65
C GLY A 672 -9.70 -33.87 25.09
N TYR A 673 -10.02 -34.46 23.94
CA TYR A 673 -9.24 -35.59 23.41
C TYR A 673 -7.77 -35.24 23.14
N GLN A 674 -7.47 -34.00 22.78
CA GLN A 674 -6.10 -33.51 22.57
C GLN A 674 -5.21 -33.56 23.82
N GLU A 675 -5.79 -33.68 25.03
CA GLU A 675 -5.07 -33.77 26.29
C GLU A 675 -4.69 -35.22 26.64
N LEU A 676 -5.31 -36.20 25.98
CA LEU A 676 -5.07 -37.62 26.22
C LEU A 676 -3.80 -38.09 25.49
N GLU A 677 -2.96 -38.87 26.18
CA GLU A 677 -1.67 -39.30 25.64
C GLU A 677 -1.79 -40.18 24.38
N GLU A 678 -2.89 -40.91 24.26
CA GLU A 678 -3.22 -41.74 23.10
C GLU A 678 -3.66 -40.95 21.86
N HIS A 679 -3.93 -39.65 22.00
CA HIS A 679 -4.45 -38.78 20.93
C HIS A 679 -3.48 -37.64 20.55
N LYS A 680 -2.17 -37.86 20.70
CA LYS A 680 -1.12 -36.91 20.28
C LYS A 680 -1.27 -36.42 18.83
N MET A 681 -1.73 -37.28 17.92
CA MET A 681 -1.99 -36.90 16.52
C MET A 681 -3.10 -35.86 16.37
N PHE A 682 -4.14 -35.93 17.21
CA PHE A 682 -5.21 -34.93 17.20
C PHE A 682 -4.73 -33.58 17.75
N ALA A 683 -3.89 -33.59 18.79
CA ALA A 683 -3.24 -32.37 19.28
C ALA A 683 -2.37 -31.70 18.20
N GLN A 684 -1.62 -32.49 17.43
CA GLN A 684 -0.83 -31.99 16.29
C GLN A 684 -1.71 -31.43 15.17
N LEU A 685 -2.83 -32.10 14.84
CA LEU A 685 -3.78 -31.63 13.84
C LEU A 685 -4.38 -30.27 14.22
N LEU A 686 -4.73 -30.06 15.49
CA LEU A 686 -5.22 -28.76 15.98
C LEU A 686 -4.14 -27.68 15.97
N ARG A 687 -2.87 -28.04 16.22
CA ARG A 687 -1.76 -27.09 16.30
C ARG A 687 -1.29 -26.58 14.93
N ALA A 688 -1.23 -27.46 13.92
CA ALA A 688 -0.70 -27.11 12.60
C ALA A 688 -1.29 -25.81 11.98
N PRO A 689 -2.62 -25.61 11.91
CA PRO A 689 -3.19 -24.38 11.35
C PRO A 689 -2.94 -23.14 12.23
N HIS A 690 -2.71 -23.32 13.54
CA HIS A 690 -2.31 -22.23 14.43
C HIS A 690 -0.88 -21.79 14.17
N ASP A 691 0.06 -22.74 14.06
CA ASP A 691 1.46 -22.42 13.76
C ASP A 691 1.56 -21.65 12.41
N GLU A 692 0.79 -22.06 11.39
CA GLU A 692 0.75 -21.38 10.09
C GLU A 692 0.07 -20.00 10.15
N ALA A 693 -1.05 -19.87 10.89
CA ALA A 693 -1.69 -18.58 11.12
C ALA A 693 -0.77 -17.59 11.86
N ASP A 694 0.01 -18.08 12.83
CA ASP A 694 0.97 -17.27 13.58
C ASP A 694 2.09 -16.75 12.67
N GLU A 695 2.62 -17.55 11.75
CA GLU A 695 3.60 -17.10 10.75
C GLU A 695 3.02 -16.00 9.84
N ILE A 696 1.78 -16.17 9.36
CA ILE A 696 1.09 -15.13 8.58
C ILE A 696 0.98 -13.83 9.39
N CYS A 697 0.61 -13.91 10.68
CA CYS A 697 0.50 -12.75 11.55
C CYS A 697 1.86 -12.08 11.82
N LYS A 698 2.94 -12.85 11.87
CA LYS A 698 4.32 -12.37 12.03
C LYS A 698 4.91 -11.75 10.78
N GLU A 699 4.46 -12.10 9.58
CA GLU A 699 4.99 -11.58 8.31
C GLU A 699 4.15 -10.45 7.70
N ARG A 700 2.84 -10.38 7.98
CA ARG A 700 1.97 -9.36 7.36
C ARG A 700 1.91 -8.04 8.13
N PHE A 701 1.85 -6.94 7.38
CA PHE A 701 1.48 -5.62 7.91
C PHE A 701 0.35 -4.99 7.08
N PRO A 702 -0.72 -4.47 7.70
CA PRO A 702 -1.06 -4.59 9.12
C PRO A 702 -1.30 -6.05 9.54
N VAL A 703 -1.14 -6.33 10.82
CA VAL A 703 -1.41 -7.66 11.38
C VAL A 703 -2.89 -8.00 11.17
N PRO A 704 -3.22 -9.17 10.57
CA PRO A 704 -4.60 -9.54 10.29
C PRO A 704 -5.38 -9.87 11.54
N ARG A 705 -6.72 -9.79 11.44
CA ARG A 705 -7.60 -10.32 12.48
C ARG A 705 -7.56 -11.85 12.45
N LEU A 706 -7.14 -12.48 13.54
CA LEU A 706 -7.27 -13.93 13.71
C LEU A 706 -8.66 -14.27 14.26
N VAL A 707 -9.38 -15.15 13.56
CA VAL A 707 -10.70 -15.65 13.96
C VAL A 707 -10.63 -17.16 14.10
N ILE A 708 -11.00 -17.69 15.26
CA ILE A 708 -11.09 -19.12 15.50
C ILE A 708 -12.55 -19.47 15.72
N CYS A 709 -13.08 -20.38 14.90
CA CYS A 709 -14.50 -20.72 14.95
C CYS A 709 -14.75 -22.21 14.66
N ASP A 710 -15.97 -22.63 15.00
CA ASP A 710 -16.48 -23.96 14.74
C ASP A 710 -17.60 -23.90 13.70
N GLN A 711 -17.85 -25.00 12.99
CA GLN A 711 -19.03 -25.15 12.15
C GLN A 711 -20.31 -24.84 12.94
N TYR A 712 -21.20 -24.06 12.30
CA TYR A 712 -22.43 -23.50 12.89
C TYR A 712 -22.23 -22.44 14.01
N GLY A 713 -20.99 -22.03 14.31
CA GLY A 713 -20.71 -20.89 15.18
C GLY A 713 -20.96 -19.55 14.50
N SER A 714 -21.28 -18.50 15.26
CA SER A 714 -21.58 -17.16 14.70
C SER A 714 -20.42 -16.55 13.89
N GLN A 715 -19.18 -16.82 14.31
CA GLN A 715 -17.96 -16.35 13.65
C GLN A 715 -17.61 -17.15 12.38
N ALA A 716 -18.27 -18.29 12.10
CA ALA A 716 -18.09 -19.02 10.85
C ALA A 716 -18.50 -18.21 9.61
N ARG A 717 -19.31 -17.16 9.79
CA ARG A 717 -19.70 -16.22 8.72
C ARG A 717 -18.50 -15.57 8.02
N PHE A 718 -17.36 -15.40 8.71
CA PHE A 718 -16.14 -14.86 8.11
C PHE A 718 -15.56 -15.78 7.03
N LEU A 719 -15.74 -17.10 7.18
CA LEU A 719 -15.43 -18.07 6.15
C LEU A 719 -16.51 -18.10 5.07
N LEU A 720 -17.77 -18.30 5.49
CA LEU A 720 -18.89 -18.51 4.56
C LEU A 720 -19.07 -17.35 3.56
N ALA A 721 -18.86 -16.11 4.00
CA ALA A 721 -18.98 -14.93 3.13
C ALA A 721 -17.92 -14.86 2.02
N LYS A 722 -16.85 -15.66 2.07
CA LYS A 722 -15.76 -15.68 1.08
C LYS A 722 -15.86 -16.87 0.12
N LEU A 723 -16.64 -17.90 0.46
CA LEU A 723 -16.74 -19.13 -0.33
C LEU A 723 -17.65 -18.96 -1.56
N ASN A 724 -17.36 -19.73 -2.62
CA ASN A 724 -18.25 -19.88 -3.75
C ASN A 724 -19.52 -20.66 -3.34
N PRO A 725 -20.73 -20.13 -3.61
CA PRO A 725 -21.99 -20.80 -3.29
C PRO A 725 -22.35 -21.86 -4.35
N SER A 726 -21.56 -22.93 -4.46
CA SER A 726 -21.86 -24.07 -5.35
C SER A 726 -23.06 -24.91 -4.86
N ALA A 727 -23.32 -24.89 -3.55
CA ALA A 727 -24.51 -25.42 -2.91
C ALA A 727 -25.25 -24.32 -2.14
N THR A 728 -26.51 -24.07 -2.50
CA THR A 728 -27.40 -23.08 -1.87
C THR A 728 -28.70 -23.73 -1.42
N TYR A 729 -29.54 -22.95 -0.74
CA TYR A 729 -30.86 -23.41 -0.28
C TYR A 729 -31.82 -23.77 -1.42
N ASN A 730 -31.50 -23.38 -2.66
CA ASN A 730 -32.24 -23.72 -3.88
C ASN A 730 -31.65 -24.93 -4.63
N SER A 731 -30.57 -25.53 -4.15
CA SER A 731 -29.95 -26.70 -4.80
C SER A 731 -30.81 -27.95 -4.63
N ASP A 732 -31.06 -28.67 -5.73
CA ASP A 732 -31.88 -29.90 -5.73
C ASP A 732 -31.24 -31.08 -4.97
N ALA A 733 -29.91 -31.03 -4.76
CA ALA A 733 -29.17 -32.06 -4.05
C ALA A 733 -28.86 -31.62 -2.60
N PRO A 734 -29.16 -32.45 -1.58
CA PRO A 734 -28.76 -32.17 -0.21
C PRO A 734 -27.23 -32.15 -0.10
N PRO A 735 -26.66 -31.33 0.81
CA PRO A 735 -25.22 -31.29 1.04
C PRO A 735 -24.69 -32.67 1.46
N LEU A 736 -23.43 -32.95 1.16
CA LEU A 736 -22.74 -34.16 1.63
C LEU A 736 -22.84 -34.27 3.17
N PRO A 737 -22.83 -35.48 3.75
CA PRO A 737 -22.87 -35.65 5.21
C PRO A 737 -21.76 -34.84 5.90
N GLY A 738 -22.13 -33.89 6.76
CA GLY A 738 -21.19 -32.98 7.44
C GLY A 738 -20.77 -31.74 6.62
N GLY A 739 -21.30 -31.58 5.41
CA GLY A 739 -21.15 -30.38 4.58
C GLY A 739 -22.05 -29.23 4.99
N ASP A 740 -21.93 -28.10 4.30
CA ASP A 740 -22.69 -26.87 4.58
C ASP A 740 -23.34 -26.32 3.30
N VAL A 741 -24.24 -25.35 3.48
CA VAL A 741 -24.97 -24.67 2.39
C VAL A 741 -24.91 -23.16 2.63
N ILE A 742 -24.66 -22.39 1.56
CA ILE A 742 -24.64 -20.92 1.67
C ILE A 742 -26.03 -20.36 1.37
N PHE A 743 -26.56 -19.58 2.30
CA PHE A 743 -27.81 -18.84 2.13
C PHE A 743 -27.57 -17.52 1.40
N THR A 744 -27.47 -17.57 0.07
CA THR A 744 -27.30 -16.40 -0.80
C THR A 744 -28.01 -16.60 -2.14
N ASP A 745 -28.38 -15.50 -2.79
CA ASP A 745 -28.84 -15.44 -4.18
C ASP A 745 -27.69 -15.15 -5.16
N ASP A 746 -26.46 -15.04 -4.64
CA ASP A 746 -25.27 -14.83 -5.46
C ASP A 746 -25.05 -16.01 -6.42
N VAL A 747 -24.67 -15.65 -7.64
CA VAL A 747 -24.37 -16.61 -8.70
C VAL A 747 -23.12 -17.43 -8.34
N SER A 748 -23.15 -18.74 -8.56
CA SER A 748 -21.99 -19.61 -8.40
C SER A 748 -20.96 -19.41 -9.52
N PHE A 749 -19.71 -19.81 -9.28
CA PHE A 749 -18.66 -19.69 -10.28
C PHE A 749 -18.99 -20.46 -11.58
N ASP A 750 -19.59 -21.65 -11.48
CA ASP A 750 -19.94 -22.45 -12.66
C ASP A 750 -20.98 -21.73 -13.54
N VAL A 751 -22.03 -21.17 -12.93
CA VAL A 751 -23.06 -20.41 -13.67
C VAL A 751 -22.46 -19.13 -14.28
N PHE A 752 -21.55 -18.47 -13.55
CA PHE A 752 -20.81 -17.33 -14.08
C PHE A 752 -19.96 -17.71 -15.31
N LEU A 753 -19.25 -18.84 -15.24
CA LEU A 753 -18.41 -19.33 -16.32
C LEU A 753 -19.24 -19.74 -17.54
N ASP A 754 -20.36 -20.44 -17.35
CA ASP A 754 -21.29 -20.80 -18.43
C ASP A 754 -21.80 -19.56 -19.18
N HIS A 755 -22.15 -18.51 -18.44
CA HIS A 755 -22.59 -17.24 -19.04
C HIS A 755 -21.46 -16.54 -19.78
N LEU A 756 -20.26 -16.51 -19.19
CA LEU A 756 -19.07 -15.95 -19.83
C LEU A 756 -18.76 -16.67 -21.15
N GLN A 757 -18.77 -18.00 -21.16
CA GLN A 757 -18.53 -18.81 -22.37
C GLN A 757 -19.56 -18.49 -23.46
N ARG A 758 -20.85 -18.44 -23.11
CA ARG A 758 -21.91 -18.10 -24.09
C ARG A 758 -21.74 -16.72 -24.70
N LEU A 759 -21.29 -15.74 -23.92
CA LEU A 759 -21.09 -14.36 -24.40
C LEU A 759 -19.77 -14.20 -25.15
N ALA A 760 -18.74 -14.96 -24.79
CA ALA A 760 -17.43 -14.87 -25.42
C ALA A 760 -17.42 -15.41 -26.86
N VAL A 761 -18.26 -16.41 -27.17
CA VAL A 761 -18.31 -17.07 -28.49
C VAL A 761 -19.28 -16.44 -29.50
N GLN A 762 -20.05 -15.43 -29.08
CA GLN A 762 -20.95 -14.63 -29.94
C GLN A 762 -20.14 -13.63 -30.76
#